data_AF-A0AAV8ZL29-F1
#
_entry.id   AF-A0AAV8ZL29-F1
#
_cell.length_a   1.000
_cell.length_b   1.000
_cell.length_c   1.000
_cell.angle_alpha   90.00
_cell.angle_beta   90.00
_cell.angle_gamma   90.00
#
_symmetry.space_group_name_H-M   'P 1'
#
loop_
_entity.id
_entity.type
_entity.pdbx_description
1 polymer ?
#
loop_
_entity_poly.entity_id
_entity_poly.type
_entity_poly.pdbx_seq_one_letter_code
_entity_poly.pdbx_strand_id
1 'polypeptide(L)'
;MSHSPQIQLVLYEKVVRGNGRWTVINGGGRPGDQVESNTVIKFECDPGHKFAHQSQFIVCDNNWNFAKSPECEKLCPPMYSTSTTMLFCVNKNGNETKCDEATDGTYLTYKCIEFYEPPFGYKKNLLCVDGIWNFPKPVCQPVNAKVKDRREYPWITALFQKINNEFINICGGSIITQRIILTAAHCVTNDYGDVLPKDEFKIARIIVHPRYRGDSQRYLADISMLITKDLIILSNKVQPICYTDVNNIHLHAGNIGVVGGWGKKEDGLVSDELRILEIPYKYETTCSQELPREWAQKYDMIDKICAGFFNKSTSVCSGDSGNSLFFQNPEDSRYYVHGIVSIGPAENGECNIQQNSLFTKVGFYYEFIDRETTKQYVEQCSLPPYPINGKWVTKNKKKPGDIVPSNTVLQIVCNQGYKLSSGAMYMDCESAATMPTCLLLCPKLDISATINIKCSNIRGEEIDCADAVEGSRLSFTCADNYKVPINQKNIRVCKRGSWGSPKPECEFDSLMENPSDTADNDAADDDTSMKVICKYASWSSYKGVNPEDFNATLCTHVVYAFIGLWHYGELRVVDGNLDPVLLSVGGVATNASLFSMVAADAKKRASFIEGSINFLRTYNFDGLDIDWYYPEESDKTKEEVKRVCGMQYQNSYRAAVTVNCKDKLEQLVCRY
;
A
#
# COMPACT_ATOMS: atom_id res chain seq x y z
N MET A 1 38.47 -50.35 -43.26
CA MET A 1 38.06 -49.42 -42.19
C MET A 1 36.69 -48.88 -42.55
N SER A 2 35.63 -49.48 -41.98
CA SER A 2 34.25 -49.02 -42.19
C SER A 2 34.03 -47.73 -41.39
N HIS A 3 33.69 -46.63 -42.07
CA HIS A 3 33.14 -45.47 -41.41
C HIS A 3 31.73 -45.82 -40.91
N SER A 4 31.59 -46.01 -39.59
CA SER A 4 30.27 -46.01 -38.95
C SER A 4 29.62 -44.63 -39.16
N PRO A 5 28.33 -44.56 -39.51
CA PRO A 5 27.63 -43.28 -39.53
C PRO A 5 27.52 -42.82 -38.09
N GLN A 6 28.25 -41.76 -37.71
CA GLN A 6 27.92 -41.03 -36.49
C GLN A 6 26.50 -40.51 -36.69
N ILE A 7 25.56 -41.00 -35.89
CA ILE A 7 24.19 -40.49 -35.86
C ILE A 7 24.31 -39.07 -35.30
N GLN A 8 24.08 -38.11 -36.17
CA GLN A 8 24.24 -36.71 -35.88
C GLN A 8 22.89 -36.11 -35.42
N LEU A 9 22.94 -35.25 -34.40
CA LEU A 9 21.77 -34.64 -33.77
C LEU A 9 21.62 -33.18 -34.18
N VAL A 10 20.50 -32.84 -34.82
CA VAL A 10 20.17 -31.47 -35.26
C VAL A 10 19.66 -30.65 -34.07
N LEU A 11 20.37 -29.58 -33.72
CA LEU A 11 19.90 -28.55 -32.79
C LEU A 11 18.74 -27.78 -33.44
N TYR A 12 17.67 -27.45 -32.73
CA TYR A 12 16.54 -26.67 -33.30
C TYR A 12 16.55 -25.22 -32.78
N GLU A 13 15.83 -24.31 -33.46
CA GLU A 13 15.86 -22.86 -33.16
C GLU A 13 15.11 -22.43 -31.89
N LYS A 14 14.13 -23.22 -31.42
CA LYS A 14 13.35 -22.96 -30.21
C LYS A 14 13.35 -24.21 -29.32
N VAL A 15 14.16 -24.25 -28.25
CA VAL A 15 14.41 -25.51 -27.50
C VAL A 15 14.23 -25.37 -25.99
N VAL A 16 13.24 -24.63 -25.55
CA VAL A 16 12.57 -24.92 -24.26
C VAL A 16 11.08 -24.90 -24.58
N ARG A 17 10.33 -25.90 -24.10
CA ARG A 17 8.87 -25.80 -24.12
C ARG A 17 8.46 -24.65 -23.19
N GLY A 18 7.93 -23.57 -23.76
CA GLY A 18 7.38 -22.43 -23.02
C GLY A 18 8.40 -21.42 -22.48
N ASN A 19 8.93 -20.50 -23.30
CA ASN A 19 9.71 -19.33 -22.85
C ASN A 19 11.03 -19.66 -22.12
N GLY A 20 11.97 -20.26 -22.84
CA GLY A 20 13.34 -20.47 -22.39
C GLY A 20 14.34 -20.62 -23.54
N ARG A 21 15.62 -20.74 -23.21
CA ARG A 21 16.78 -20.77 -24.12
C ARG A 21 17.75 -21.86 -23.72
N TRP A 22 18.70 -22.15 -24.59
CA TRP A 22 19.77 -23.10 -24.31
C TRP A 22 21.12 -22.60 -24.82
N THR A 23 22.18 -23.12 -24.23
CA THR A 23 23.58 -22.88 -24.60
C THR A 23 24.33 -24.21 -24.56
N VAL A 24 25.30 -24.38 -25.46
CA VAL A 24 26.23 -25.52 -25.40
C VAL A 24 27.38 -25.12 -24.49
N ILE A 25 27.61 -25.90 -23.44
CA ILE A 25 28.70 -25.65 -22.47
C ILE A 25 30.01 -26.27 -22.96
N ASN A 26 29.94 -27.45 -23.58
CA ASN A 26 31.11 -28.17 -24.05
C ASN A 26 30.87 -28.63 -25.50
N GLY A 27 31.65 -28.06 -26.43
CA GLY A 27 31.45 -28.19 -27.88
C GLY A 27 30.99 -26.89 -28.54
N GLY A 28 30.97 -26.87 -29.88
CA GLY A 28 30.39 -25.79 -30.68
C GLY A 28 29.11 -26.26 -31.37
N GLY A 29 28.09 -25.41 -31.44
CA GLY A 29 26.84 -25.73 -32.15
C GLY A 29 25.83 -24.59 -32.12
N ARG A 30 25.25 -24.28 -33.28
CA ARG A 30 24.16 -23.33 -33.51
C ARG A 30 22.86 -24.09 -33.79
N PRO A 31 21.69 -23.44 -33.69
CA PRO A 31 20.48 -24.02 -34.24
C PRO A 31 20.66 -24.48 -35.69
N GLY A 32 20.29 -25.72 -35.97
CA GLY A 32 20.48 -26.43 -37.22
C GLY A 32 21.69 -27.36 -37.22
N ASP A 33 22.63 -27.19 -36.29
CA ASP A 33 23.90 -27.93 -36.32
C ASP A 33 23.76 -29.35 -35.75
N GLN A 34 24.52 -30.24 -36.38
CA GLN A 34 24.80 -31.61 -35.97
C GLN A 34 25.81 -31.60 -34.80
N VAL A 35 25.44 -32.00 -33.58
CA VAL A 35 26.38 -32.05 -32.42
C VAL A 35 26.84 -33.46 -32.06
N GLU A 36 28.05 -33.56 -31.51
CA GLU A 36 28.66 -34.82 -31.06
C GLU A 36 27.94 -35.42 -29.85
N SER A 37 27.96 -36.76 -29.76
CA SER A 37 27.55 -37.50 -28.57
C SER A 37 28.39 -37.07 -27.37
N ASN A 38 27.76 -36.80 -26.21
CA ASN A 38 28.32 -36.17 -24.99
C ASN A 38 28.35 -34.64 -24.93
N THR A 39 27.82 -33.93 -25.93
CA THR A 39 27.62 -32.47 -25.85
C THR A 39 26.70 -32.14 -24.67
N VAL A 40 27.08 -31.15 -23.85
CA VAL A 40 26.28 -30.71 -22.70
C VAL A 40 25.52 -29.44 -23.07
N ILE A 41 24.19 -29.52 -23.01
CA ILE A 41 23.30 -28.38 -23.23
C ILE A 41 22.79 -27.88 -21.88
N LYS A 42 22.99 -26.58 -21.62
CA LYS A 42 22.40 -25.87 -20.50
C LYS A 42 21.17 -25.10 -20.96
N PHE A 43 20.04 -25.35 -20.33
CA PHE A 43 18.80 -24.62 -20.52
C PHE A 43 18.65 -23.52 -19.47
N GLU A 44 18.00 -22.42 -19.86
CA GLU A 44 17.67 -21.28 -19.00
C GLU A 44 16.25 -20.83 -19.31
N CYS A 45 15.43 -20.55 -18.29
CA CYS A 45 14.10 -19.96 -18.49
C CYS A 45 14.20 -18.45 -18.73
N ASP A 46 13.26 -17.89 -19.50
CA ASP A 46 13.11 -16.45 -19.60
C ASP A 46 12.65 -15.86 -18.24
N PRO A 47 12.88 -14.56 -17.98
CA PRO A 47 12.44 -13.93 -16.73
C PRO A 47 10.96 -14.17 -16.42
N GLY A 48 10.64 -14.42 -15.15
CA GLY A 48 9.28 -14.78 -14.71
C GLY A 48 8.88 -16.22 -14.98
N HIS A 49 9.80 -17.08 -15.43
CA HIS A 49 9.55 -18.51 -15.61
C HIS A 49 10.57 -19.36 -14.84
N LYS A 50 10.19 -20.59 -14.50
CA LYS A 50 11.02 -21.58 -13.81
C LYS A 50 10.78 -22.97 -14.36
N PHE A 51 11.81 -23.83 -14.30
CA PHE A 51 11.68 -25.22 -14.71
C PHE A 51 10.67 -25.99 -13.84
N ALA A 52 9.82 -26.76 -14.49
CA ALA A 52 8.79 -27.63 -13.93
C ALA A 52 9.35 -28.88 -13.21
N HIS A 53 10.49 -28.79 -12.50
CA HIS A 53 11.22 -29.88 -11.82
C HIS A 53 12.27 -30.66 -12.63
N GLN A 54 12.67 -30.18 -13.81
CA GLN A 54 13.70 -30.82 -14.64
C GLN A 54 15.09 -30.19 -14.44
N SER A 55 16.15 -30.98 -14.69
CA SER A 55 17.53 -30.50 -14.67
C SER A 55 17.74 -29.41 -15.73
N GLN A 56 18.43 -28.33 -15.35
CA GLN A 56 18.87 -27.29 -16.28
C GLN A 56 19.95 -27.79 -17.26
N PHE A 57 20.55 -28.95 -17.00
CA PHE A 57 21.58 -29.54 -17.87
C PHE A 57 21.09 -30.85 -18.45
N ILE A 58 21.32 -31.05 -19.74
CA ILE A 58 21.11 -32.33 -20.42
C ILE A 58 22.37 -32.67 -21.21
N VAL A 59 22.76 -33.95 -21.14
CA VAL A 59 23.81 -34.53 -21.96
C VAL A 59 23.16 -35.14 -23.19
N CYS A 60 23.63 -34.75 -24.38
CA CYS A 60 23.17 -35.33 -25.63
C CYS A 60 23.64 -36.77 -25.76
N ASP A 61 22.69 -37.70 -25.89
CA ASP A 61 22.91 -39.11 -26.19
C ASP A 61 22.19 -39.51 -27.50
N ASN A 62 22.41 -40.74 -27.96
CA ASN A 62 21.79 -41.25 -29.19
C ASN A 62 20.25 -41.41 -29.10
N ASN A 63 19.65 -41.13 -27.94
CA ASN A 63 18.21 -41.24 -27.66
C ASN A 63 17.55 -39.86 -27.41
N TRP A 64 18.24 -38.75 -27.71
CA TRP A 64 17.69 -37.41 -27.54
C TRP A 64 16.45 -37.20 -28.41
N ASN A 65 15.39 -36.64 -27.80
CA ASN A 65 14.23 -36.15 -28.54
C ASN A 65 13.73 -34.83 -27.91
N PHE A 66 13.04 -34.02 -28.71
CA PHE A 66 12.49 -32.74 -28.27
C PHE A 66 11.48 -32.87 -27.12
N ALA A 67 10.87 -34.04 -26.93
CA ALA A 67 9.95 -34.27 -25.82
C ALA A 67 10.63 -34.41 -24.45
N LYS A 68 11.95 -34.59 -24.43
CA LYS A 68 12.77 -34.61 -23.22
C LYS A 68 13.30 -33.23 -22.82
N SER A 69 13.04 -32.18 -23.59
CA SER A 69 13.47 -30.81 -23.24
C SER A 69 12.77 -30.33 -21.97
N PRO A 70 13.44 -29.52 -21.11
CA PRO A 70 12.79 -28.96 -19.95
C PRO A 70 11.63 -28.04 -20.33
N GLU A 71 10.58 -28.00 -19.52
CA GLU A 71 9.47 -27.05 -19.65
C GLU A 71 9.64 -25.91 -18.65
N CYS A 72 9.53 -24.67 -19.13
CA CYS A 72 9.56 -23.46 -18.32
C CYS A 72 8.12 -23.01 -18.08
N GLU A 73 7.71 -22.98 -16.81
CA GLU A 73 6.39 -22.58 -16.37
C GLU A 73 6.42 -21.15 -15.84
N LYS A 74 5.34 -20.40 -16.06
CA LYS A 74 5.18 -19.06 -15.48
C LYS A 74 5.18 -19.14 -13.95
N LEU A 75 5.90 -18.21 -13.32
CA LEU A 75 5.88 -18.01 -11.88
C LEU A 75 4.68 -17.16 -11.47
N CYS A 76 3.98 -17.58 -10.42
CA CYS A 76 3.03 -16.72 -9.73
C CYS A 76 3.74 -15.72 -8.82
N PRO A 77 3.07 -14.62 -8.44
CA PRO A 77 3.59 -13.70 -7.44
C PRO A 77 4.01 -14.46 -6.18
N PRO A 78 5.28 -14.39 -5.76
CA PRO A 78 5.77 -15.14 -4.61
C PRO A 78 5.01 -14.80 -3.32
N MET A 79 4.63 -15.82 -2.56
CA MET A 79 3.95 -15.67 -1.27
C MET A 79 4.77 -16.23 -0.12
N TYR A 80 4.73 -15.53 1.02
CA TYR A 80 5.42 -15.90 2.25
C TYR A 80 4.46 -16.08 3.42
N SER A 81 4.78 -17.02 4.29
CA SER A 81 4.21 -17.07 5.64
C SER A 81 4.52 -15.76 6.38
N THR A 82 3.56 -15.31 7.18
CA THR A 82 3.62 -14.08 7.98
C THR A 82 3.62 -14.42 9.48
N SER A 83 3.63 -13.40 10.35
CA SER A 83 3.43 -13.59 11.79
C SER A 83 2.01 -14.04 12.18
N THR A 84 1.06 -14.00 11.24
CA THR A 84 -0.34 -14.38 11.46
C THR A 84 -0.78 -15.58 10.62
N THR A 85 0.03 -15.99 9.64
CA THR A 85 -0.38 -16.91 8.58
C THR A 85 0.76 -17.84 8.18
N MET A 86 0.46 -19.13 8.06
CA MET A 86 1.37 -20.17 7.58
C MET A 86 0.87 -20.70 6.25
N LEU A 87 1.72 -20.63 5.21
CA LEU A 87 1.39 -21.07 3.85
C LEU A 87 1.97 -22.45 3.56
N PHE A 88 1.26 -23.23 2.74
CA PHE A 88 1.64 -24.55 2.26
C PHE A 88 1.35 -24.63 0.76
N CYS A 89 2.34 -24.95 -0.05
CA CYS A 89 2.19 -25.04 -1.50
C CYS A 89 2.52 -26.43 -2.03
N VAL A 90 1.69 -26.88 -2.97
CA VAL A 90 1.82 -28.16 -3.65
C VAL A 90 1.75 -27.88 -5.14
N ASN A 91 2.76 -28.34 -5.89
CA ASN A 91 2.80 -28.14 -7.34
C ASN A 91 1.68 -28.92 -8.06
N LYS A 92 1.57 -28.75 -9.38
CA LYS A 92 0.59 -29.46 -10.23
C LYS A 92 0.71 -31.01 -10.19
N ASN A 93 1.87 -31.53 -9.77
CA ASN A 93 2.17 -32.96 -9.68
C ASN A 93 1.91 -33.54 -8.27
N GLY A 94 1.49 -32.74 -7.30
CA GLY A 94 1.24 -33.19 -5.93
C GLY A 94 2.43 -33.14 -4.97
N ASN A 95 3.59 -32.60 -5.38
CA ASN A 95 4.77 -32.48 -4.52
C ASN A 95 4.81 -31.13 -3.79
N GLU A 96 5.26 -31.13 -2.54
CA GLU A 96 5.50 -29.91 -1.78
C GLU A 96 6.54 -29.01 -2.46
N THR A 97 6.22 -27.74 -2.55
CA THR A 97 7.09 -26.71 -3.11
C THR A 97 7.00 -25.45 -2.27
N LYS A 98 8.01 -24.58 -2.37
CA LYS A 98 7.93 -23.29 -1.68
C LYS A 98 6.96 -22.36 -2.38
N CYS A 99 6.15 -21.63 -1.62
CA CYS A 99 5.15 -20.71 -2.15
C CYS A 99 5.74 -19.47 -2.84
N ASP A 100 7.01 -19.14 -2.59
CA ASP A 100 7.75 -18.11 -3.30
C ASP A 100 8.38 -18.58 -4.61
N GLU A 101 8.32 -19.89 -4.88
CA GLU A 101 8.78 -20.52 -6.11
C GLU A 101 7.63 -21.20 -6.87
N ALA A 102 6.39 -20.78 -6.60
CA ALA A 102 5.17 -21.36 -7.15
C ALA A 102 5.04 -21.09 -8.65
N THR A 103 4.86 -22.15 -9.43
CA THR A 103 4.60 -22.10 -10.88
C THR A 103 3.15 -22.39 -11.21
N ASP A 104 2.76 -22.16 -12.46
CA ASP A 104 1.43 -22.45 -12.98
C ASP A 104 0.91 -23.84 -12.58
N GLY A 105 -0.34 -23.89 -12.08
CA GLY A 105 -0.94 -25.11 -11.53
C GLY A 105 -0.58 -25.43 -10.07
N THR A 106 0.22 -24.61 -9.39
CA THR A 106 0.49 -24.75 -7.95
C THR A 106 -0.75 -24.42 -7.12
N TYR A 107 -1.10 -25.32 -6.21
CA TYR A 107 -2.13 -25.13 -5.19
C TYR A 107 -1.50 -24.61 -3.89
N LEU A 108 -2.02 -23.50 -3.38
CA LEU A 108 -1.64 -22.93 -2.10
C LEU A 108 -2.80 -23.11 -1.11
N THR A 109 -2.48 -23.59 0.08
CA THR A 109 -3.38 -23.60 1.24
C THR A 109 -2.73 -22.84 2.39
N TYR A 110 -3.53 -22.27 3.29
CA TYR A 110 -2.99 -21.59 4.46
C TYR A 110 -3.73 -21.94 5.75
N LYS A 111 -2.99 -21.78 6.85
CA LYS A 111 -3.53 -21.81 8.20
C LYS A 111 -3.19 -20.49 8.88
N CYS A 112 -4.14 -19.97 9.66
CA CYS A 112 -3.82 -18.89 10.57
C CYS A 112 -3.00 -19.44 11.74
N ILE A 113 -2.02 -18.66 12.19
CA ILE A 113 -1.25 -18.95 13.40
C ILE A 113 -2.21 -18.91 14.60
N GLU A 114 -1.84 -19.57 15.70
CA GLU A 114 -2.64 -19.57 16.93
C GLU A 114 -3.09 -18.16 17.32
N PHE A 115 -4.33 -18.03 17.80
CA PHE A 115 -5.00 -16.76 18.10
C PHE A 115 -5.34 -15.90 16.88
N TYR A 116 -5.27 -16.44 15.67
CA TYR A 116 -5.81 -15.80 14.46
C TYR A 116 -6.77 -16.74 13.70
N GLU A 117 -7.72 -16.17 12.99
CA GLU A 117 -8.70 -16.87 12.16
C GLU A 117 -8.88 -16.16 10.81
N PRO A 118 -9.29 -16.90 9.76
CA PRO A 118 -9.67 -16.25 8.51
C PRO A 118 -10.99 -15.50 8.70
N PRO A 119 -11.15 -14.30 8.11
CA PRO A 119 -12.43 -13.61 8.12
C PRO A 119 -13.53 -14.46 7.47
N PHE A 120 -14.77 -14.21 7.86
CA PHE A 120 -15.92 -14.93 7.30
C PHE A 120 -15.98 -14.78 5.77
N GLY A 121 -16.20 -15.88 5.05
CA GLY A 121 -16.27 -15.90 3.60
C GLY A 121 -14.92 -15.97 2.85
N TYR A 122 -13.77 -15.88 3.54
CA TYR A 122 -12.46 -16.03 2.88
C TYR A 122 -12.19 -17.47 2.46
N LYS A 123 -11.77 -17.67 1.21
CA LYS A 123 -11.34 -18.97 0.71
C LYS A 123 -9.99 -19.35 1.31
N LYS A 124 -9.83 -20.62 1.68
CA LYS A 124 -8.59 -21.18 2.26
C LYS A 124 -7.59 -21.69 1.24
N ASN A 125 -8.03 -21.81 -0.02
CA ASN A 125 -7.28 -22.44 -1.10
C ASN A 125 -7.16 -21.47 -2.27
N LEU A 126 -5.93 -21.30 -2.75
CA LEU A 126 -5.57 -20.48 -3.91
C LEU A 126 -4.96 -21.40 -4.96
N LEU A 127 -5.16 -21.06 -6.23
CA LEU A 127 -4.56 -21.75 -7.37
C LEU A 127 -3.81 -20.73 -8.22
N CYS A 128 -2.58 -21.07 -8.59
CA CYS A 128 -1.81 -20.34 -9.57
C CYS A 128 -2.33 -20.69 -10.97
N VAL A 129 -2.86 -19.69 -11.69
CA VAL A 129 -3.41 -19.83 -13.05
C VAL A 129 -2.80 -18.75 -13.93
N ASP A 130 -2.10 -19.19 -14.97
CA ASP A 130 -1.35 -18.37 -15.93
C ASP A 130 -0.39 -17.36 -15.29
N GLY A 131 0.25 -17.76 -14.17
CA GLY A 131 1.16 -16.90 -13.42
C GLY A 131 0.45 -15.85 -12.55
N ILE A 132 -0.85 -16.02 -12.26
CA ILE A 132 -1.61 -15.15 -11.34
C ILE A 132 -2.34 -16.01 -10.30
N TRP A 133 -2.38 -15.56 -9.05
CA TRP A 133 -3.22 -16.20 -8.03
C TRP A 133 -4.69 -15.83 -8.24
N ASN A 134 -5.55 -16.85 -8.29
CA ASN A 134 -6.99 -16.66 -8.54
C ASN A 134 -7.79 -15.97 -7.41
N PHE A 135 -7.22 -15.83 -6.20
CA PHE A 135 -7.80 -15.08 -5.08
C PHE A 135 -6.77 -14.15 -4.44
N PRO A 136 -7.24 -13.10 -3.72
CA PRO A 136 -6.37 -12.22 -2.96
C PRO A 136 -5.53 -12.97 -1.93
N LYS A 137 -4.46 -12.31 -1.49
CA LYS A 137 -3.57 -12.84 -0.45
C LYS A 137 -4.36 -13.25 0.80
N PRO A 138 -4.04 -14.40 1.42
CA PRO A 138 -4.60 -14.80 2.69
C PRO A 138 -4.47 -13.71 3.77
N VAL A 139 -5.57 -13.45 4.48
CA VAL A 139 -5.63 -12.55 5.64
C VAL A 139 -6.08 -13.35 6.86
N CYS A 140 -5.39 -13.14 7.98
CA CYS A 140 -5.76 -13.73 9.27
C CYS A 140 -5.94 -12.60 10.26
N GLN A 141 -7.14 -12.51 10.86
CA GLN A 141 -7.47 -11.53 11.88
C GLN A 141 -7.35 -12.17 13.27
N PRO A 142 -7.09 -11.39 14.33
CA PRO A 142 -7.10 -11.90 15.70
C PRO A 142 -8.39 -12.68 16.02
N VAL A 143 -8.26 -13.80 16.72
CA VAL A 143 -9.39 -14.51 17.34
C VAL A 143 -9.81 -13.66 18.52
N ASN A 144 -10.87 -12.90 18.34
CA ASN A 144 -11.40 -12.08 19.41
C ASN A 144 -12.26 -12.93 20.35
N ALA A 145 -12.08 -12.70 21.64
CA ALA A 145 -13.09 -12.91 22.66
C ALA A 145 -13.66 -14.33 22.85
N LYS A 146 -12.89 -15.40 22.57
CA LYS A 146 -13.28 -16.78 22.92
C LYS A 146 -12.48 -17.27 24.11
N VAL A 147 -13.16 -17.46 25.23
CA VAL A 147 -12.54 -17.88 26.49
C VAL A 147 -12.83 -19.35 26.77
N LYS A 148 -11.80 -20.11 27.15
CA LYS A 148 -11.94 -21.53 27.55
C LYS A 148 -12.29 -21.70 29.03
N ASP A 149 -11.76 -20.83 29.91
CA ASP A 149 -12.04 -20.82 31.36
C ASP A 149 -12.70 -19.50 31.77
N ARG A 150 -13.89 -19.55 32.38
CA ARG A 150 -14.70 -18.39 32.80
C ARG A 150 -14.04 -17.46 33.84
N ARG A 151 -12.78 -17.71 34.22
CA ARG A 151 -11.98 -16.87 35.12
C ARG A 151 -10.78 -16.19 34.44
N GLU A 152 -10.51 -16.48 33.17
CA GLU A 152 -9.41 -15.88 32.41
C GLU A 152 -9.97 -14.94 31.33
N TYR A 153 -9.90 -13.62 31.56
CA TYR A 153 -10.37 -12.61 30.61
C TYR A 153 -9.18 -11.86 30.00
N PRO A 154 -8.63 -12.34 28.87
CA PRO A 154 -7.31 -11.95 28.35
C PRO A 154 -7.25 -10.53 27.75
N TRP A 155 -8.37 -9.83 27.68
CA TRP A 155 -8.45 -8.44 27.22
C TRP A 155 -8.33 -7.42 28.36
N ILE A 156 -8.49 -7.83 29.62
CA ILE A 156 -8.48 -6.88 30.74
C ILE A 156 -7.07 -6.32 30.96
N THR A 157 -6.96 -5.00 31.08
CA THR A 157 -5.69 -4.30 31.30
C THR A 157 -5.76 -3.38 32.50
N ALA A 158 -4.70 -3.31 33.29
CA ALA A 158 -4.51 -2.27 34.29
C ALA A 158 -3.84 -1.03 33.66
N LEU A 159 -4.32 0.16 34.02
CA LEU A 159 -3.79 1.45 33.58
C LEU A 159 -3.03 2.11 34.73
N PHE A 160 -1.72 2.25 34.54
CA PHE A 160 -0.84 2.89 35.51
C PHE A 160 -0.51 4.32 35.08
N GLN A 161 -0.57 5.25 36.02
CA GLN A 161 -0.12 6.63 35.86
C GLN A 161 1.14 6.88 36.70
N LYS A 162 2.07 7.63 36.14
CA LYS A 162 3.28 8.08 36.84
C LYS A 162 2.96 9.28 37.74
N ILE A 163 2.94 9.07 39.05
CA ILE A 163 2.72 10.11 40.07
C ILE A 163 3.93 10.10 41.01
N ASN A 164 4.55 11.25 41.26
CA ASN A 164 5.74 11.37 42.13
C ASN A 164 6.87 10.37 41.81
N ASN A 165 7.07 10.08 40.52
CA ASN A 165 8.04 9.12 40.00
C ASN A 165 7.76 7.63 40.27
N GLU A 166 6.58 7.30 40.80
CA GLU A 166 6.09 5.93 40.96
C GLU A 166 4.90 5.66 40.03
N PHE A 167 4.74 4.41 39.58
CA PHE A 167 3.58 4.02 38.79
C PHE A 167 2.51 3.47 39.71
N ILE A 168 1.35 4.12 39.72
CA ILE A 168 0.20 3.73 40.54
C ILE A 168 -0.93 3.31 39.60
N ASN A 169 -1.59 2.19 39.92
CA ASN A 169 -2.77 1.75 39.19
C ASN A 169 -3.93 2.71 39.49
N ILE A 170 -4.45 3.39 38.48
CA ILE A 170 -5.52 4.38 38.64
C ILE A 170 -6.85 3.92 38.04
N CYS A 171 -6.81 3.03 37.05
CA CYS A 171 -7.95 2.61 36.24
C CYS A 171 -7.64 1.27 35.56
N GLY A 172 -8.61 0.73 34.85
CA GLY A 172 -8.40 -0.35 33.90
C GLY A 172 -8.81 0.00 32.47
N GLY A 173 -8.94 -1.04 31.65
CA GLY A 173 -9.21 -0.92 30.22
C GLY A 173 -9.39 -2.28 29.56
N SER A 174 -9.57 -2.27 28.25
CA SER A 174 -9.65 -3.51 27.47
C SER A 174 -8.96 -3.41 26.12
N ILE A 175 -8.20 -4.45 25.78
CA ILE A 175 -7.57 -4.59 24.47
C ILE A 175 -8.68 -4.78 23.43
N ILE A 176 -8.80 -3.88 22.46
CA ILE A 176 -9.76 -4.03 21.35
C ILE A 176 -9.05 -4.33 20.01
N THR A 177 -7.75 -4.04 19.92
CA THR A 177 -6.88 -4.45 18.82
C THR A 177 -5.45 -4.68 19.32
N GLN A 178 -4.52 -5.09 18.44
CA GLN A 178 -3.09 -5.22 18.78
C GLN A 178 -2.37 -3.89 19.07
N ARG A 179 -3.05 -2.74 19.01
CA ARG A 179 -2.48 -1.43 19.37
C ARG A 179 -3.36 -0.56 20.23
N ILE A 180 -4.60 -0.96 20.47
CA ILE A 180 -5.62 -0.07 21.03
C ILE A 180 -6.20 -0.69 22.29
N ILE A 181 -6.13 0.09 23.36
CA ILE A 181 -6.80 -0.17 24.63
C ILE A 181 -7.96 0.82 24.77
N LEU A 182 -9.15 0.32 25.01
CA LEU A 182 -10.35 1.09 25.30
C LEU A 182 -10.43 1.34 26.82
N THR A 183 -10.73 2.57 27.23
CA THR A 183 -10.87 2.96 28.64
C THR A 183 -11.83 4.16 28.78
N ALA A 184 -12.04 4.64 30.01
CA ALA A 184 -12.83 5.85 30.28
C ALA A 184 -11.99 7.12 30.05
N ALA A 185 -12.65 8.22 29.68
CA ALA A 185 -11.97 9.49 29.47
C ALA A 185 -11.47 10.11 30.78
N HIS A 186 -12.24 9.97 31.86
CA HIS A 186 -11.87 10.49 33.18
C HIS A 186 -10.58 9.87 33.74
N CYS A 187 -10.18 8.68 33.25
CA CYS A 187 -8.93 8.03 33.63
C CYS A 187 -7.67 8.72 33.07
N VAL A 188 -7.82 9.55 32.04
CA VAL A 188 -6.69 10.17 31.32
C VAL A 188 -6.88 11.67 31.12
N THR A 189 -7.77 12.27 31.91
CA THR A 189 -8.07 13.70 31.90
C THR A 189 -8.09 14.25 33.32
N ASN A 190 -7.94 15.57 33.46
CA ASN A 190 -8.22 16.26 34.71
C ASN A 190 -9.75 16.50 34.89
N ASP A 191 -10.15 17.11 36.00
CA ASP A 191 -11.57 17.38 36.31
C ASP A 191 -12.28 18.29 35.28
N TYR A 192 -11.53 19.03 34.47
CA TYR A 192 -12.04 19.90 33.41
C TYR A 192 -12.17 19.19 32.05
N GLY A 193 -11.66 17.95 31.96
CA GLY A 193 -11.62 17.16 30.72
C GLY A 193 -10.39 17.42 29.85
N ASP A 194 -9.37 18.12 30.36
CA ASP A 194 -8.10 18.30 29.64
C ASP A 194 -7.26 17.02 29.72
N VAL A 195 -6.69 16.63 28.58
CA VAL A 195 -5.90 15.39 28.46
C VAL A 195 -4.60 15.49 29.25
N LEU A 196 -4.34 14.49 30.09
CA LEU A 196 -3.11 14.38 30.85
C LEU A 196 -1.90 14.05 29.94
N PRO A 197 -0.66 14.40 30.33
CA PRO A 197 0.53 14.09 29.54
C PRO A 197 0.69 12.59 29.25
N LYS A 198 0.78 12.21 27.96
CA LYS A 198 0.90 10.81 27.52
C LYS A 198 2.10 10.05 28.11
N ASP A 199 3.17 10.77 28.46
CA ASP A 199 4.38 10.18 29.03
C ASP A 199 4.17 9.65 30.45
N GLU A 200 3.13 10.11 31.15
CA GLU A 200 2.70 9.56 32.43
C GLU A 200 2.16 8.13 32.32
N PHE A 201 1.75 7.70 31.12
CA PHE A 201 1.13 6.40 30.86
C PHE A 201 2.00 5.46 30.00
N LYS A 202 3.17 5.93 29.53
CA LYS A 202 4.05 5.21 28.59
C LYS A 202 3.39 4.78 27.27
N ILE A 203 2.37 5.50 26.80
CA ILE A 203 1.67 5.22 25.55
C ILE A 203 2.15 6.12 24.39
N ALA A 204 1.78 5.79 23.16
CA ALA A 204 2.09 6.59 21.99
C ALA A 204 1.15 7.80 21.85
N ARG A 205 -0.15 7.60 22.10
CA ARG A 205 -1.20 8.62 21.93
C ARG A 205 -2.41 8.33 22.82
N ILE A 206 -3.02 9.38 23.37
CA ILE A 206 -4.32 9.36 24.04
C ILE A 206 -5.35 9.96 23.07
N ILE A 207 -6.50 9.32 22.90
CA ILE A 207 -7.60 9.82 22.08
C ILE A 207 -8.86 9.89 22.95
N VAL A 208 -9.13 11.07 23.50
CA VAL A 208 -10.36 11.32 24.27
C VAL A 208 -11.48 11.73 23.32
N HIS A 209 -12.70 11.26 23.57
CA HIS A 209 -13.85 11.70 22.79
C HIS A 209 -14.05 13.23 22.93
N PRO A 210 -14.22 13.98 21.83
CA PRO A 210 -14.15 15.46 21.85
C PRO A 210 -15.23 16.15 22.68
N ARG A 211 -16.33 15.45 22.99
CA ARG A 211 -17.44 15.95 23.81
C ARG A 211 -17.23 15.76 25.32
N TYR A 212 -16.21 15.02 25.76
CA TYR A 212 -15.99 14.78 27.18
C TYR A 212 -15.50 16.05 27.90
N ARG A 213 -16.12 16.39 29.04
CA ARG A 213 -15.79 17.58 29.87
C ARG A 213 -15.95 17.32 31.38
N GLY A 214 -15.77 16.08 31.84
CA GLY A 214 -15.89 15.72 33.26
C GLY A 214 -17.29 15.93 33.85
N ASP A 215 -17.35 16.22 35.15
CA ASP A 215 -18.61 16.43 35.88
C ASP A 215 -19.43 17.62 35.36
N SER A 216 -18.76 18.62 34.78
CA SER A 216 -19.41 19.81 34.20
C SER A 216 -20.41 19.45 33.09
N GLN A 217 -20.18 18.33 32.40
CA GLN A 217 -21.11 17.74 31.42
C GLN A 217 -21.61 16.36 31.84
N ARG A 218 -21.73 16.13 33.15
CA ARG A 218 -22.37 14.92 33.71
C ARG A 218 -21.71 13.62 33.20
N TYR A 219 -20.40 13.64 32.96
CA TYR A 219 -19.65 12.51 32.38
C TYR A 219 -20.20 12.00 31.05
N LEU A 220 -20.79 12.88 30.23
CA LEU A 220 -21.16 12.54 28.85
C LEU A 220 -19.91 12.19 28.03
N ALA A 221 -20.01 11.15 27.21
CA ALA A 221 -18.91 10.70 26.35
C ALA A 221 -17.62 10.33 27.11
N ASP A 222 -17.79 9.70 28.27
CA ASP A 222 -16.69 9.20 29.09
C ASP A 222 -16.05 7.95 28.49
N ILE A 223 -15.33 8.15 27.38
CA ILE A 223 -14.68 7.12 26.57
C ILE A 223 -13.37 7.67 25.97
N SER A 224 -12.33 6.86 26.02
CA SER A 224 -11.00 7.16 25.49
C SER A 224 -10.34 5.93 24.91
N MET A 225 -9.47 6.13 23.92
CA MET A 225 -8.67 5.08 23.29
C MET A 225 -7.20 5.39 23.46
N LEU A 226 -6.44 4.42 23.95
CA LEU A 226 -5.00 4.52 24.19
C LEU A 226 -4.25 3.73 23.12
N ILE A 227 -3.33 4.40 22.43
CA ILE A 227 -2.50 3.80 21.38
C ILE A 227 -1.17 3.38 21.99
N THR A 228 -0.85 2.09 21.93
CA THR A 228 0.39 1.55 22.47
C THR A 228 1.60 1.94 21.60
N LYS A 229 2.78 2.10 22.23
CA LYS A 229 4.05 2.33 21.52
C LYS A 229 4.38 1.13 20.64
N ASP A 230 4.35 -0.06 21.24
CA ASP A 230 4.63 -1.33 20.60
C ASP A 230 3.36 -2.15 20.33
N LEU A 231 3.43 -3.11 19.39
CA LEU A 231 2.34 -4.04 19.15
C LEU A 231 2.14 -4.98 20.35
N ILE A 232 0.89 -5.16 20.74
CA ILE A 232 0.47 -6.14 21.73
C ILE A 232 0.61 -7.54 21.10
N ILE A 233 1.45 -8.37 21.69
CA ILE A 233 1.68 -9.75 21.27
C ILE A 233 0.55 -10.62 21.82
N LEU A 234 -0.22 -11.24 20.93
CA LEU A 234 -1.33 -12.09 21.32
C LEU A 234 -0.84 -13.43 21.87
N SER A 235 -1.53 -13.92 22.90
CA SER A 235 -1.26 -15.20 23.55
C SER A 235 -2.55 -15.78 24.14
N ASN A 236 -2.47 -16.90 24.85
CA ASN A 236 -3.60 -17.42 25.62
C ASN A 236 -4.05 -16.47 26.74
N LYS A 237 -3.14 -15.60 27.24
CA LYS A 237 -3.41 -14.64 28.31
C LYS A 237 -3.64 -13.20 27.84
N VAL A 238 -3.43 -12.93 26.55
CA VAL A 238 -3.50 -11.58 25.98
C VAL A 238 -4.23 -11.66 24.65
N GLN A 239 -5.48 -11.19 24.61
CA GLN A 239 -6.33 -11.22 23.41
C GLN A 239 -7.26 -10.03 23.39
N PRO A 240 -7.62 -9.52 22.21
CA PRO A 240 -8.63 -8.48 22.08
C PRO A 240 -10.05 -9.01 22.36
N ILE A 241 -10.89 -8.12 22.89
CA ILE A 241 -12.33 -8.33 22.99
C ILE A 241 -13.07 -7.73 21.79
N CYS A 242 -14.24 -8.27 21.44
CA CYS A 242 -15.05 -7.74 20.36
C CYS A 242 -15.74 -6.42 20.75
N TYR A 243 -15.79 -5.49 19.80
CA TYR A 243 -16.67 -4.31 19.84
C TYR A 243 -17.47 -4.17 18.54
N THR A 244 -16.99 -4.77 17.44
CA THR A 244 -17.71 -4.90 16.17
C THR A 244 -19.05 -5.60 16.41
N ASP A 245 -20.12 -5.21 15.74
CA ASP A 245 -21.48 -5.77 15.93
C ASP A 245 -22.18 -5.53 17.28
N VAL A 246 -21.60 -4.76 18.21
CA VAL A 246 -22.25 -4.45 19.50
C VAL A 246 -23.65 -3.84 19.36
N ASN A 247 -23.92 -3.13 18.25
CA ASN A 247 -25.23 -2.54 17.95
C ASN A 247 -26.26 -3.56 17.43
N ASN A 248 -25.81 -4.72 16.94
CA ASN A 248 -26.67 -5.80 16.46
C ASN A 248 -26.99 -6.80 17.58
N ILE A 249 -26.20 -6.80 18.66
CA ILE A 249 -26.36 -7.68 19.83
C ILE A 249 -27.27 -6.99 20.85
N HIS A 250 -28.51 -7.48 20.96
CA HIS A 250 -29.51 -6.90 21.84
C HIS A 250 -29.43 -7.53 23.25
N LEU A 251 -29.22 -6.68 24.26
CA LEU A 251 -29.24 -7.11 25.66
C LEU A 251 -30.66 -7.04 26.24
N HIS A 252 -31.01 -8.04 27.03
CA HIS A 252 -32.25 -8.14 27.80
C HIS A 252 -31.96 -8.06 29.29
N ALA A 253 -32.84 -7.43 30.05
CA ALA A 253 -32.69 -7.32 31.49
C ALA A 253 -32.46 -8.70 32.13
N GLY A 254 -31.48 -8.78 33.03
CA GLY A 254 -31.03 -10.03 33.64
C GLY A 254 -29.95 -10.79 32.87
N ASN A 255 -29.60 -10.40 31.64
CA ASN A 255 -28.36 -10.88 31.03
C ASN A 255 -27.18 -10.55 31.95
N ILE A 256 -26.34 -11.54 32.21
CA ILE A 256 -25.21 -11.41 33.13
C ILE A 256 -24.02 -10.87 32.35
N GLY A 257 -23.59 -9.68 32.73
CA GLY A 257 -22.37 -9.05 32.27
C GLY A 257 -21.25 -9.29 33.25
N VAL A 258 -20.02 -9.18 32.75
CA VAL A 258 -18.80 -9.38 33.52
C VAL A 258 -17.99 -8.09 33.49
N VAL A 259 -17.50 -7.71 34.67
CA VAL A 259 -16.49 -6.65 34.86
C VAL A 259 -15.33 -7.29 35.61
N GLY A 260 -14.10 -7.00 35.21
CA GLY A 260 -12.93 -7.42 35.99
C GLY A 260 -11.96 -6.27 36.17
N GLY A 261 -11.32 -6.23 37.33
CA GLY A 261 -10.43 -5.15 37.71
C GLY A 261 -9.61 -5.48 38.97
N TRP A 262 -8.73 -4.55 39.31
CA TRP A 262 -7.92 -4.56 40.53
C TRP A 262 -8.39 -3.49 41.52
N GLY A 263 -9.63 -3.01 41.38
CA GLY A 263 -10.21 -2.00 42.24
C GLY A 263 -10.34 -2.44 43.69
N LYS A 264 -10.80 -1.51 44.53
CA LYS A 264 -11.05 -1.77 45.94
C LYS A 264 -12.07 -2.90 46.12
N LYS A 265 -11.75 -3.81 47.02
CA LYS A 265 -12.63 -4.89 47.50
C LYS A 265 -13.73 -4.32 48.40
N GLU A 266 -14.65 -5.19 48.81
CA GLU A 266 -15.75 -4.89 49.71
C GLU A 266 -15.28 -4.41 51.11
N ASP A 267 -14.03 -4.71 51.47
CA ASP A 267 -13.36 -4.24 52.69
C ASP A 267 -12.62 -2.90 52.53
N GLY A 268 -12.72 -2.26 51.36
CA GLY A 268 -12.10 -0.97 51.05
C GLY A 268 -10.61 -1.05 50.64
N LEU A 269 -9.99 -2.23 50.66
CA LEU A 269 -8.58 -2.43 50.28
C LEU A 269 -8.44 -2.77 48.79
N VAL A 270 -7.37 -2.29 48.16
CA VAL A 270 -7.03 -2.63 46.76
C VAL A 270 -6.66 -4.11 46.65
N SER A 271 -6.99 -4.73 45.52
CA SER A 271 -6.66 -6.14 45.27
C SER A 271 -5.38 -6.28 44.45
N ASP A 272 -4.42 -7.08 44.92
CA ASP A 272 -3.21 -7.43 44.15
C ASP A 272 -3.50 -8.45 43.04
N GLU A 273 -4.61 -9.19 43.16
CA GLU A 273 -5.09 -10.15 42.19
C GLU A 273 -6.27 -9.59 41.39
N LEU A 274 -6.39 -10.00 40.12
CA LEU A 274 -7.54 -9.65 39.29
C LEU A 274 -8.81 -10.27 39.88
N ARG A 275 -9.83 -9.45 40.16
CA ARG A 275 -11.14 -9.92 40.60
C ARG A 275 -12.17 -9.75 39.51
N ILE A 276 -13.12 -10.67 39.48
CA ILE A 276 -14.21 -10.71 38.51
C ILE A 276 -15.53 -10.51 39.23
N LEU A 277 -16.37 -9.66 38.66
CA LEU A 277 -17.71 -9.33 39.11
C LEU A 277 -18.71 -9.66 38.01
N GLU A 278 -19.68 -10.52 38.33
CA GLU A 278 -20.82 -10.84 37.46
C GLU A 278 -22.05 -10.05 37.90
N ILE A 279 -22.58 -9.19 37.03
CA ILE A 279 -23.68 -8.27 37.33
C ILE A 279 -24.74 -8.29 36.24
N PRO A 280 -26.04 -8.24 36.60
CA PRO A 280 -27.10 -8.24 35.61
C PRO A 280 -27.24 -6.88 34.94
N TYR A 281 -27.47 -6.89 33.63
CA TYR A 281 -27.94 -5.72 32.90
C TYR A 281 -29.36 -5.34 33.34
N LYS A 282 -29.62 -4.03 33.42
CA LYS A 282 -30.92 -3.44 33.79
C LYS A 282 -31.42 -2.55 32.65
N TYR A 283 -32.72 -2.60 32.38
CA TYR A 283 -33.35 -1.60 31.51
C TYR A 283 -33.25 -0.22 32.15
N GLU A 284 -33.12 0.80 31.30
CA GLU A 284 -32.97 2.21 31.69
C GLU A 284 -34.05 2.65 32.69
N THR A 285 -35.33 2.34 32.42
CA THR A 285 -36.45 2.72 33.29
C THR A 285 -36.36 2.11 34.69
N THR A 286 -36.00 0.83 34.80
CA THR A 286 -35.82 0.15 36.09
C THR A 286 -34.60 0.69 36.83
N CYS A 287 -33.49 0.91 36.14
CA CYS A 287 -32.29 1.44 36.74
C CYS A 287 -32.50 2.84 37.32
N SER A 288 -33.16 3.73 36.56
CA SER A 288 -33.46 5.09 36.99
C SER A 288 -34.31 5.14 38.27
N GLN A 289 -35.18 4.14 38.48
CA GLN A 289 -36.00 4.00 39.69
C GLN A 289 -35.24 3.43 40.89
N GLU A 290 -34.26 2.54 40.64
CA GLU A 290 -33.44 1.91 41.68
C GLU A 290 -32.32 2.85 42.17
N LEU A 291 -31.82 3.75 41.32
CA LEU A 291 -30.79 4.74 41.65
C LEU A 291 -31.34 5.89 42.53
N PRO A 292 -30.48 6.58 43.33
CA PRO A 292 -30.90 7.76 44.08
C PRO A 292 -31.43 8.84 43.14
N ARG A 293 -32.67 9.30 43.37
CA ARG A 293 -33.43 10.11 42.40
C ARG A 293 -32.69 11.34 41.86
N GLU A 294 -32.12 12.16 42.74
CA GLU A 294 -31.40 13.37 42.32
C GLU A 294 -30.10 13.04 41.57
N TRP A 295 -29.43 11.96 41.96
CA TRP A 295 -28.22 11.48 41.31
C TRP A 295 -28.52 10.93 39.91
N ALA A 296 -29.58 10.12 39.78
CA ALA A 296 -30.05 9.59 38.50
C ALA A 296 -30.41 10.72 37.53
N GLN A 297 -31.15 11.74 37.99
CA GLN A 297 -31.50 12.91 37.16
C GLN A 297 -30.27 13.68 36.65
N LYS A 298 -29.14 13.62 37.36
CA LYS A 298 -27.89 14.24 36.93
C LYS A 298 -27.12 13.36 35.95
N TYR A 299 -26.97 12.06 36.20
CA TYR A 299 -25.98 11.21 35.53
C TYR A 299 -26.54 10.08 34.65
N ASP A 300 -27.79 9.65 34.85
CA ASP A 300 -28.44 8.58 34.07
C ASP A 300 -28.89 9.13 32.71
N MET A 301 -27.94 9.20 31.78
CA MET A 301 -28.10 9.79 30.46
C MET A 301 -28.19 8.71 29.38
N ILE A 302 -28.68 9.07 28.18
CA ILE A 302 -28.87 8.15 27.05
C ILE A 302 -27.59 7.42 26.58
N ASP A 303 -26.41 7.98 26.86
CA ASP A 303 -25.11 7.37 26.55
C ASP A 303 -24.64 6.39 27.64
N LYS A 304 -25.50 6.07 28.63
CA LYS A 304 -25.20 5.15 29.71
C LYS A 304 -25.90 3.81 29.53
N ILE A 305 -25.24 2.78 30.03
CA ILE A 305 -25.81 1.45 30.25
C ILE A 305 -25.69 1.17 31.75
N CYS A 306 -26.74 0.58 32.33
CA CYS A 306 -26.80 0.31 33.75
C CYS A 306 -26.69 -1.19 34.03
N ALA A 307 -25.84 -1.54 34.99
CA ALA A 307 -25.71 -2.90 35.48
C ALA A 307 -25.35 -2.89 36.96
N GLY A 308 -25.75 -3.95 37.66
CA GLY A 308 -25.49 -4.08 39.08
C GLY A 308 -26.62 -4.76 39.83
N PHE A 309 -26.43 -4.83 41.14
CA PHE A 309 -27.46 -5.30 42.05
C PHE A 309 -27.99 -4.13 42.88
N PHE A 310 -29.29 -4.19 43.17
CA PHE A 310 -29.93 -3.31 44.13
C PHE A 310 -30.04 -4.04 45.47
N ASN A 311 -29.67 -3.38 46.58
CA ASN A 311 -29.70 -3.94 47.94
C ASN A 311 -28.90 -5.24 48.13
N LYS A 312 -27.80 -5.40 47.38
CA LYS A 312 -26.78 -6.44 47.65
C LYS A 312 -25.44 -5.76 47.79
N SER A 313 -24.61 -6.20 48.72
CA SER A 313 -23.29 -5.60 49.01
C SER A 313 -22.24 -5.94 47.93
N THR A 314 -22.48 -5.55 46.67
CA THR A 314 -21.59 -5.86 45.54
C THR A 314 -21.78 -4.84 44.41
N SER A 315 -20.76 -4.01 44.18
CA SER A 315 -20.70 -3.04 43.07
C SER A 315 -19.29 -2.94 42.49
N VAL A 316 -19.15 -2.28 41.35
CA VAL A 316 -17.85 -1.75 40.91
C VAL A 316 -17.42 -0.61 41.83
N CYS A 317 -16.12 -0.41 42.00
CA CYS A 317 -15.60 0.62 42.91
C CYS A 317 -14.32 1.30 42.40
N SER A 318 -13.72 2.16 43.22
CA SER A 318 -12.49 2.90 42.90
C SER A 318 -11.39 1.94 42.43
N GLY A 319 -10.80 2.25 41.27
CA GLY A 319 -9.82 1.40 40.58
C GLY A 319 -10.40 0.45 39.53
N ASP A 320 -11.74 0.29 39.47
CA ASP A 320 -12.41 -0.41 38.38
C ASP A 320 -12.75 0.51 37.19
N SER A 321 -12.67 1.82 37.38
CA SER A 321 -12.89 2.85 36.36
C SER A 321 -12.18 2.51 35.04
N GLY A 322 -12.87 2.66 33.92
CA GLY A 322 -12.33 2.36 32.60
C GLY A 322 -12.30 0.88 32.22
N ASN A 323 -12.51 -0.07 33.14
CA ASN A 323 -12.69 -1.48 32.76
C ASN A 323 -13.97 -1.67 31.94
N SER A 324 -13.98 -2.67 31.08
CA SER A 324 -15.15 -2.98 30.26
C SER A 324 -16.17 -3.82 31.02
N LEU A 325 -17.44 -3.49 30.81
CA LEU A 325 -18.58 -4.37 31.04
C LEU A 325 -18.85 -5.13 29.73
N PHE A 326 -18.69 -6.45 29.78
CA PHE A 326 -18.82 -7.29 28.59
C PHE A 326 -19.75 -8.49 28.81
N PHE A 327 -20.35 -8.94 27.72
CA PHE A 327 -21.36 -10.01 27.71
C PHE A 327 -20.97 -11.07 26.68
N GLN A 328 -21.29 -12.33 26.96
CA GLN A 328 -21.16 -13.39 25.98
C GLN A 328 -22.35 -13.38 25.02
N ASN A 329 -22.08 -13.29 23.72
CA ASN A 329 -23.09 -13.49 22.70
C ASN A 329 -23.38 -15.00 22.55
N PRO A 330 -24.62 -15.46 22.74
CA PRO A 330 -24.96 -16.87 22.61
C PRO A 330 -24.83 -17.40 21.17
N GLU A 331 -24.93 -16.55 20.15
CA GLU A 331 -24.93 -16.97 18.74
C GLU A 331 -23.56 -17.47 18.25
N ASP A 332 -22.48 -16.82 18.67
CA ASP A 332 -21.11 -17.12 18.21
C ASP A 332 -20.14 -17.48 19.36
N SER A 333 -20.66 -17.47 20.60
CA SER A 333 -19.94 -17.73 21.85
C SER A 333 -18.78 -16.77 22.15
N ARG A 334 -18.76 -15.57 21.54
CA ARG A 334 -17.74 -14.53 21.79
C ARG A 334 -18.20 -13.51 22.83
N TYR A 335 -17.26 -12.84 23.48
CA TYR A 335 -17.54 -11.73 24.39
C TYR A 335 -17.45 -10.37 23.69
N TYR A 336 -18.40 -9.49 24.01
CA TYR A 336 -18.50 -8.15 23.42
C TYR A 336 -18.53 -7.10 24.51
N VAL A 337 -17.80 -6.00 24.31
CA VAL A 337 -17.80 -4.84 25.21
C VAL A 337 -19.04 -4.01 24.95
N HIS A 338 -19.95 -3.96 25.92
CA HIS A 338 -21.18 -3.16 25.84
C HIS A 338 -21.12 -1.89 26.70
N GLY A 339 -20.30 -1.90 27.76
CA GLY A 339 -20.13 -0.76 28.66
C GLY A 339 -18.66 -0.53 29.04
N ILE A 340 -18.35 0.68 29.49
CA ILE A 340 -17.07 1.04 30.14
C ILE A 340 -17.41 1.61 31.51
N VAL A 341 -16.80 1.13 32.59
CA VAL A 341 -17.05 1.64 33.95
C VAL A 341 -16.81 3.15 33.98
N SER A 342 -17.88 3.92 34.26
CA SER A 342 -17.84 5.38 34.23
C SER A 342 -18.08 5.97 35.61
N ILE A 343 -19.28 5.81 36.18
CA ILE A 343 -19.64 6.44 37.45
C ILE A 343 -20.70 5.64 38.23
N GLY A 344 -20.63 5.69 39.56
CA GLY A 344 -21.63 5.10 40.45
C GLY A 344 -21.90 6.01 41.67
N PRO A 345 -23.02 5.81 42.38
CA PRO A 345 -23.30 6.55 43.62
C PRO A 345 -22.22 6.29 44.67
N ALA A 346 -21.86 7.34 45.42
CA ALA A 346 -20.91 7.26 46.52
C ALA A 346 -21.56 7.76 47.82
N GLU A 347 -21.18 7.16 48.94
CA GLU A 347 -21.59 7.54 50.29
C GLU A 347 -20.34 7.75 51.13
N ASN A 348 -20.20 8.93 51.76
CA ASN A 348 -19.00 9.34 52.53
C ASN A 348 -17.66 9.26 51.76
N GLY A 349 -17.70 9.40 50.44
CA GLY A 349 -16.50 9.33 49.58
C GLY A 349 -16.09 7.90 49.20
N GLU A 350 -16.87 6.89 49.60
CA GLU A 350 -16.68 5.49 49.19
C GLU A 350 -17.84 5.03 48.29
N CYS A 351 -17.60 3.98 47.51
CA CYS A 351 -18.60 3.46 46.58
C CYS A 351 -19.80 2.91 47.34
N ASN A 352 -21.01 3.29 46.92
CA ASN A 352 -22.20 2.70 47.50
C ASN A 352 -22.43 1.30 46.91
N ILE A 353 -21.93 0.29 47.63
CA ILE A 353 -21.98 -1.10 47.18
C ILE A 353 -23.39 -1.69 47.07
N GLN A 354 -24.42 -0.99 47.54
CA GLN A 354 -25.83 -1.41 47.47
C GLN A 354 -26.57 -0.88 46.23
N GLN A 355 -25.89 -0.08 45.41
CA GLN A 355 -26.48 0.65 44.28
C GLN A 355 -25.99 0.11 42.92
N ASN A 356 -26.82 0.33 41.91
CA ASN A 356 -26.42 0.10 40.52
C ASN A 356 -25.32 1.08 40.09
N SER A 357 -24.57 0.73 39.05
CA SER A 357 -23.54 1.59 38.47
C SER A 357 -23.83 1.90 37.01
N LEU A 358 -23.35 3.06 36.55
CA LEU A 358 -23.49 3.52 35.18
C LEU A 358 -22.17 3.34 34.42
N PHE A 359 -22.31 2.82 33.22
CA PHE A 359 -21.22 2.53 32.30
C PHE A 359 -21.45 3.31 31.01
N THR A 360 -20.39 3.79 30.36
CA THR A 360 -20.51 4.42 29.03
C THR A 360 -20.93 3.37 28.01
N LYS A 361 -22.07 3.57 27.34
CA LYS A 361 -22.66 2.65 26.36
C LYS A 361 -21.83 2.63 25.08
N VAL A 362 -21.09 1.55 24.88
CA VAL A 362 -20.11 1.41 23.78
C VAL A 362 -20.77 1.51 22.41
N GLY A 363 -21.96 0.89 22.25
CA GLY A 363 -22.72 0.98 21.00
C GLY A 363 -23.11 2.40 20.59
N PHE A 364 -23.33 3.29 21.58
CA PHE A 364 -23.65 4.71 21.32
C PHE A 364 -22.45 5.45 20.68
N TYR A 365 -21.22 5.01 20.97
CA TYR A 365 -19.97 5.58 20.45
C TYR A 365 -19.29 4.69 19.40
N TYR A 366 -20.03 3.74 18.81
CA TYR A 366 -19.49 2.81 17.82
C TYR A 366 -18.72 3.52 16.69
N GLU A 367 -19.33 4.56 16.09
CA GLU A 367 -18.69 5.30 14.98
C GLU A 367 -17.37 5.96 15.39
N PHE A 368 -17.27 6.45 16.63
CA PHE A 368 -16.02 7.01 17.15
C PHE A 368 -14.95 5.93 17.27
N ILE A 369 -15.28 4.79 17.87
CA ILE A 369 -14.35 3.67 18.07
C ILE A 369 -13.90 3.12 16.72
N ASP A 370 -14.84 2.91 15.79
CA ASP A 370 -14.57 2.37 14.47
C ASP A 370 -13.67 3.31 13.66
N ARG A 371 -14.03 4.60 13.59
CA ARG A 371 -13.23 5.61 12.86
C ARG A 371 -11.82 5.71 13.40
N GLU A 372 -11.64 5.78 14.72
CA GLU A 372 -10.29 5.89 15.30
C GLU A 372 -9.52 4.57 15.16
N THR A 373 -10.19 3.42 15.24
CA THR A 373 -9.56 2.12 14.97
C THR A 373 -9.08 2.02 13.53
N THR A 374 -9.87 2.44 12.54
CA THR A 374 -9.48 2.47 11.13
C THR A 374 -8.34 3.45 10.86
N LYS A 375 -8.35 4.65 11.45
CA LYS A 375 -7.22 5.61 11.32
C LYS A 375 -5.92 5.08 11.92
N GLN A 376 -6.02 4.29 13.00
CA GLN A 376 -4.87 3.72 13.69
C GLN A 376 -4.52 2.31 13.18
N TYR A 377 -5.30 1.80 12.23
CA TYR A 377 -4.98 0.58 11.51
C TYR A 377 -3.72 0.85 10.71
N VAL A 378 -2.59 0.38 11.26
CA VAL A 378 -1.36 0.30 10.49
C VAL A 378 -1.61 -0.84 9.52
N GLU A 379 -1.84 -0.52 8.24
CA GLU A 379 -1.82 -1.54 7.21
C GLU A 379 -0.53 -2.34 7.37
N GLN A 380 -0.72 -3.64 7.58
CA GLN A 380 0.38 -4.56 7.80
C GLN A 380 0.84 -5.04 6.44
N CYS A 381 2.03 -4.63 6.05
CA CYS A 381 2.67 -5.14 4.86
C CYS A 381 3.58 -6.30 5.23
N SER A 382 3.45 -7.41 4.50
CA SER A 382 4.46 -8.46 4.54
C SER A 382 5.55 -8.08 3.57
N LEU A 383 6.77 -8.00 4.08
CA LEU A 383 7.91 -7.60 3.28
C LEU A 383 8.01 -8.45 2.01
N PRO A 384 8.13 -7.80 0.85
CA PRO A 384 8.13 -8.47 -0.44
C PRO A 384 9.37 -9.37 -0.60
N PRO A 385 9.38 -10.25 -1.60
CA PRO A 385 10.60 -10.93 -2.03
C PRO A 385 11.73 -9.95 -2.32
N TYR A 386 12.95 -10.48 -2.40
CA TYR A 386 14.02 -9.74 -3.03
C TYR A 386 13.79 -9.62 -4.55
N PRO A 387 14.14 -8.48 -5.16
CA PRO A 387 14.06 -8.32 -6.60
C PRO A 387 15.08 -9.23 -7.30
N ILE A 388 14.76 -9.66 -8.52
CA ILE A 388 15.66 -10.48 -9.34
C ILE A 388 16.99 -9.72 -9.54
N ASN A 389 18.11 -10.39 -9.25
CA ASN A 389 19.47 -9.83 -9.28
C ASN A 389 19.71 -8.63 -8.34
N GLY A 390 18.95 -8.55 -7.24
CA GLY A 390 19.16 -7.55 -6.20
C GLY A 390 18.64 -8.00 -4.84
N LYS A 391 18.62 -7.06 -3.90
CA LYS A 391 18.04 -7.20 -2.56
C LYS A 391 17.54 -5.85 -2.08
N TRP A 392 16.54 -5.84 -1.21
CA TRP A 392 16.20 -4.64 -0.44
C TRP A 392 16.73 -4.77 0.99
N VAL A 393 16.96 -3.64 1.64
CA VAL A 393 17.35 -3.57 3.06
C VAL A 393 16.41 -2.63 3.82
N THR A 394 16.19 -2.93 5.10
CA THR A 394 15.40 -2.12 6.02
C THR A 394 16.27 -1.66 7.19
N LYS A 395 15.89 -0.55 7.84
CA LYS A 395 16.58 -0.06 9.05
C LYS A 395 16.71 -1.12 10.15
N ASN A 396 15.72 -2.01 10.25
CA ASN A 396 15.64 -3.02 11.32
C ASN A 396 16.06 -4.43 10.88
N LYS A 397 16.84 -4.56 9.78
CA LYS A 397 17.38 -5.85 9.27
C LYS A 397 16.32 -6.97 9.16
N LYS A 398 15.14 -6.62 8.66
CA LYS A 398 14.04 -7.57 8.42
C LYS A 398 14.28 -8.40 7.15
N LYS A 399 13.56 -9.51 7.01
CA LYS A 399 13.64 -10.46 5.87
C LYS A 399 12.30 -10.57 5.12
N PRO A 400 12.27 -11.04 3.86
CA PRO A 400 11.03 -11.31 3.13
C PRO A 400 10.05 -12.14 3.97
N GLY A 401 8.79 -11.74 3.94
CA GLY A 401 7.71 -12.33 4.74
C GLY A 401 7.44 -11.66 6.08
N ASP A 402 8.44 -11.00 6.70
CA ASP A 402 8.24 -10.31 7.99
C ASP A 402 7.13 -9.25 7.86
N ILE A 403 6.27 -9.16 8.87
CA ILE A 403 5.24 -8.13 8.94
C ILE A 403 5.85 -6.84 9.49
N VAL A 404 5.64 -5.77 8.74
CA VAL A 404 6.04 -4.42 9.08
C VAL A 404 4.90 -3.44 8.79
N PRO A 405 4.93 -2.23 9.37
CA PRO A 405 4.05 -1.15 8.92
C PRO A 405 4.15 -0.95 7.40
N SER A 406 3.04 -0.75 6.69
CA SER A 406 2.98 -0.55 5.23
C SER A 406 3.94 0.55 4.74
N ASN A 407 4.09 1.61 5.52
CA ASN A 407 5.02 2.71 5.24
C ASN A 407 6.51 2.40 5.52
N THR A 408 6.87 1.15 5.82
CA THR A 408 8.27 0.76 6.07
C THR A 408 9.08 0.91 4.80
N VAL A 409 10.11 1.76 4.84
CA VAL A 409 10.98 2.05 3.71
C VAL A 409 11.95 0.90 3.44
N LEU A 410 11.92 0.42 2.20
CA LEU A 410 12.80 -0.56 1.59
C LEU A 410 13.81 0.18 0.71
N GLN A 411 15.10 0.00 0.98
CA GLN A 411 16.16 0.48 0.09
C GLN A 411 16.63 -0.65 -0.82
N ILE A 412 16.49 -0.50 -2.13
CA ILE A 412 16.82 -1.53 -3.11
C ILE A 412 18.26 -1.37 -3.57
N VAL A 413 18.97 -2.50 -3.61
CA VAL A 413 20.39 -2.60 -3.98
C VAL A 413 20.54 -3.73 -5.00
N CYS A 414 21.08 -3.42 -6.17
CA CYS A 414 21.38 -4.43 -7.18
C CYS A 414 22.69 -5.16 -6.90
N ASN A 415 22.78 -6.40 -7.38
CA ASN A 415 24.02 -7.16 -7.38
C ASN A 415 25.05 -6.49 -8.31
N GLN A 416 26.33 -6.80 -8.11
CA GLN A 416 27.40 -6.29 -8.97
C GLN A 416 27.14 -6.66 -10.44
N GLY A 417 27.30 -5.68 -11.35
CA GLY A 417 27.02 -5.86 -12.79
C GLY A 417 25.57 -5.59 -13.20
N TYR A 418 24.72 -5.14 -12.27
CA TYR A 418 23.32 -4.80 -12.55
C TYR A 418 22.98 -3.38 -12.10
N LYS A 419 22.01 -2.77 -12.76
CA LYS A 419 21.47 -1.44 -12.45
C LYS A 419 19.96 -1.48 -12.32
N LEU A 420 19.40 -0.65 -11.43
CA LEU A 420 17.95 -0.55 -11.26
C LEU A 420 17.27 -0.12 -12.57
N SER A 421 16.13 -0.74 -12.88
CA SER A 421 15.28 -0.39 -14.02
C SER A 421 14.67 1.00 -13.90
N SER A 422 14.63 1.57 -12.70
CA SER A 422 14.20 2.93 -12.41
C SER A 422 15.21 3.66 -11.52
N GLY A 423 15.13 4.98 -11.47
CA GLY A 423 15.92 5.78 -10.52
C GLY A 423 15.47 5.64 -9.06
N ALA A 424 14.38 4.92 -8.78
CA ALA A 424 13.81 4.81 -7.45
C ALA A 424 14.54 3.74 -6.63
N MET A 425 15.51 4.18 -5.81
CA MET A 425 16.24 3.33 -4.87
C MET A 425 15.46 3.02 -3.58
N TYR A 426 14.38 3.75 -3.31
CA TYR A 426 13.59 3.63 -2.09
C TYR A 426 12.12 3.47 -2.44
N MET A 427 11.43 2.63 -1.66
CA MET A 427 9.99 2.50 -1.73
C MET A 427 9.43 2.04 -0.38
N ASP A 428 8.18 2.34 -0.08
CA ASP A 428 7.49 1.71 1.04
C ASP A 428 7.07 0.26 0.69
N CYS A 429 6.74 -0.50 1.73
CA CYS A 429 6.39 -1.92 1.60
C CYS A 429 5.08 -2.11 0.84
N GLU A 430 4.09 -1.24 1.05
CA GLU A 430 2.80 -1.29 0.35
C GLU A 430 2.97 -1.16 -1.17
N SER A 431 3.86 -0.28 -1.59
CA SER A 431 4.19 -0.04 -3.00
C SER A 431 5.00 -1.18 -3.64
N ALA A 432 5.41 -2.20 -2.88
CA ALA A 432 6.31 -3.25 -3.34
C ALA A 432 5.84 -4.03 -4.57
N ALA A 433 4.54 -4.00 -4.89
CA ALA A 433 4.02 -4.57 -6.13
C ALA A 433 4.66 -3.94 -7.39
N THR A 434 5.16 -2.71 -7.29
CA THR A 434 5.83 -1.97 -8.38
C THR A 434 7.36 -1.98 -8.27
N MET A 435 7.91 -2.90 -7.47
CA MET A 435 9.34 -2.92 -7.17
C MET A 435 10.19 -3.01 -8.45
N PRO A 436 11.17 -2.09 -8.63
CA PRO A 436 12.05 -2.11 -9.80
C PRO A 436 12.93 -3.35 -9.81
N THR A 437 13.27 -3.79 -11.01
CA THR A 437 14.14 -4.94 -11.26
C THR A 437 15.56 -4.50 -11.50
N CYS A 438 16.52 -5.38 -11.25
CA CYS A 438 17.92 -5.13 -11.56
C CYS A 438 18.23 -5.65 -12.97
N LEU A 439 18.46 -4.72 -13.90
CA LEU A 439 18.79 -4.98 -15.29
C LEU A 439 20.29 -5.19 -15.45
N LEU A 440 20.66 -6.16 -16.28
CA LEU A 440 22.06 -6.48 -16.58
C LEU A 440 22.72 -5.30 -17.30
N LEU A 441 23.88 -4.85 -16.79
CA LEU A 441 24.68 -3.82 -17.43
C LEU A 441 25.43 -4.39 -18.64
N CYS A 442 25.53 -3.57 -19.68
CA CYS A 442 26.43 -3.84 -20.79
C CYS A 442 27.88 -3.54 -20.39
N PRO A 443 28.87 -4.22 -21.00
CA PRO A 443 30.27 -4.05 -20.65
C PRO A 443 30.71 -2.64 -21.02
N LYS A 444 31.52 -2.03 -20.16
CA LYS A 444 32.27 -0.84 -20.55
C LYS A 444 33.20 -1.21 -21.70
N LEU A 445 33.21 -0.40 -22.75
CA LEU A 445 34.14 -0.54 -23.85
C LEU A 445 35.36 0.32 -23.54
N ASP A 446 36.55 -0.27 -23.68
CA ASP A 446 37.79 0.51 -23.71
C ASP A 446 37.80 1.32 -25.02
N ILE A 447 37.68 2.63 -24.88
CA ILE A 447 37.60 3.57 -25.99
C ILE A 447 39.03 3.85 -26.48
N SER A 448 39.35 3.52 -27.73
CA SER A 448 40.59 3.97 -28.35
C SER A 448 40.50 5.45 -28.71
N ALA A 449 41.62 6.17 -28.76
CA ALA A 449 41.66 7.60 -29.11
C ALA A 449 41.08 7.93 -30.51
N THR A 450 40.83 6.92 -31.33
CA THR A 450 40.31 7.02 -32.70
C THR A 450 38.79 6.90 -32.78
N ILE A 451 38.08 6.65 -31.67
CA ILE A 451 36.65 6.36 -31.66
C ILE A 451 35.92 7.29 -30.68
N ASN A 452 34.88 7.96 -31.16
CA ASN A 452 33.92 8.69 -30.34
C ASN A 452 32.66 7.83 -30.16
N ILE A 453 32.24 7.57 -28.92
CA ILE A 453 31.04 6.78 -28.63
C ILE A 453 29.93 7.65 -28.01
N LYS A 454 28.69 7.35 -28.38
CA LYS A 454 27.49 7.89 -27.76
C LYS A 454 26.50 6.77 -27.51
N CYS A 455 25.98 6.69 -26.29
CA CYS A 455 24.96 5.73 -25.93
C CYS A 455 23.60 6.39 -25.79
N SER A 456 22.56 5.69 -26.22
CA SER A 456 21.17 6.07 -25.98
C SER A 456 20.42 4.92 -25.33
N ASN A 457 19.44 5.25 -24.50
CA ASN A 457 18.52 4.24 -23.96
C ASN A 457 17.57 3.72 -25.06
N ILE A 458 16.64 2.83 -24.68
CA ILE A 458 15.70 2.20 -25.63
C ILE A 458 14.76 3.24 -26.29
N ARG A 459 14.54 4.39 -25.64
CA ARG A 459 13.69 5.48 -26.09
C ARG A 459 14.45 6.48 -26.98
N GLY A 460 15.76 6.32 -27.14
CA GLY A 460 16.61 7.19 -27.94
C GLY A 460 17.20 8.39 -27.19
N GLU A 461 17.01 8.47 -25.87
CA GLU A 461 17.59 9.54 -25.05
C GLU A 461 19.07 9.23 -24.76
N GLU A 462 19.95 10.23 -24.85
CA GLU A 462 21.38 10.09 -24.60
C GLU A 462 21.65 9.74 -23.11
N ILE A 463 22.50 8.73 -22.87
CA ILE A 463 22.86 8.22 -21.54
C ILE A 463 24.37 8.01 -21.42
N ASP A 464 24.88 7.95 -20.19
CA ASP A 464 26.24 7.45 -19.96
C ASP A 464 26.34 5.99 -20.43
N CYS A 465 27.35 5.67 -21.23
CA CYS A 465 27.58 4.31 -21.69
C CYS A 465 27.86 3.32 -20.55
N ALA A 466 28.32 3.80 -19.39
CA ALA A 466 28.44 3.00 -18.16
C ALA A 466 27.08 2.55 -17.60
N ASP A 467 26.01 3.25 -17.98
CA ASP A 467 24.62 3.00 -17.56
C ASP A 467 23.82 2.21 -18.60
N ALA A 468 24.46 1.80 -19.69
CA ALA A 468 23.81 1.05 -20.76
C ALA A 468 23.32 -0.31 -20.25
N VAL A 469 22.03 -0.55 -20.41
CA VAL A 469 21.35 -1.83 -20.12
C VAL A 469 20.77 -2.43 -21.40
N GLU A 470 20.15 -3.60 -21.30
CA GLU A 470 19.46 -4.27 -22.41
C GLU A 470 18.64 -3.31 -23.29
N GLY A 471 18.83 -3.36 -24.61
CA GLY A 471 18.14 -2.52 -25.59
C GLY A 471 18.74 -1.13 -25.81
N SER A 472 19.70 -0.71 -24.98
CA SER A 472 20.46 0.52 -25.21
C SER A 472 21.21 0.45 -26.53
N ARG A 473 21.34 1.58 -27.21
CA ARG A 473 22.07 1.68 -28.47
C ARG A 473 23.39 2.39 -28.22
N LEU A 474 24.45 1.86 -28.81
CA LEU A 474 25.73 2.51 -28.88
C LEU A 474 25.94 2.92 -30.33
N SER A 475 26.08 4.21 -30.56
CA SER A 475 26.56 4.77 -31.83
C SER A 475 28.01 5.15 -31.67
N PHE A 476 28.83 4.90 -32.70
CA PHE A 476 30.20 5.35 -32.70
C PHE A 476 30.57 6.03 -34.02
N THR A 477 31.40 7.05 -33.92
CA THR A 477 32.02 7.75 -35.04
C THR A 477 33.54 7.69 -34.90
N CYS A 478 34.23 7.88 -36.00
CA CYS A 478 35.69 7.91 -36.02
C CYS A 478 36.19 9.34 -35.79
N ALA A 479 37.36 9.47 -35.17
CA ALA A 479 38.08 10.74 -35.06
C ALA A 479 38.55 11.21 -36.45
N ASP A 480 38.93 12.49 -36.56
CA ASP A 480 39.37 13.10 -37.82
C ASP A 480 40.48 12.27 -38.50
N ASN A 481 40.36 12.08 -39.81
CA ASN A 481 41.22 11.22 -40.66
C ASN A 481 41.01 9.71 -40.50
N TYR A 482 39.93 9.26 -39.86
CA TYR A 482 39.56 7.84 -39.79
C TYR A 482 38.12 7.63 -40.28
N LYS A 483 37.85 6.47 -40.89
CA LYS A 483 36.52 6.05 -41.36
C LYS A 483 36.10 4.69 -40.81
N VAL A 484 34.79 4.45 -40.79
CA VAL A 484 34.22 3.15 -40.38
C VAL A 484 34.40 2.16 -41.55
N PRO A 485 34.91 0.94 -41.32
CA PRO A 485 35.04 -0.07 -42.37
C PRO A 485 33.70 -0.38 -43.06
N ILE A 486 33.71 -0.60 -44.38
CA ILE A 486 32.51 -0.80 -45.23
C ILE A 486 31.57 -1.90 -44.70
N ASN A 487 32.12 -2.93 -44.06
CA ASN A 487 31.35 -4.07 -43.54
C ASN A 487 30.91 -3.92 -42.07
N GLN A 488 31.10 -2.75 -41.47
CA GLN A 488 30.83 -2.51 -40.06
C GLN A 488 29.69 -1.50 -39.87
N LYS A 489 28.65 -1.91 -39.13
CA LYS A 489 27.58 -0.99 -38.74
C LYS A 489 28.04 -0.06 -37.61
N ASN A 490 27.70 1.21 -37.72
CA ASN A 490 28.07 2.29 -36.81
C ASN A 490 27.20 2.29 -35.54
N ILE A 491 26.13 1.49 -35.53
CA ILE A 491 25.20 1.34 -34.41
C ILE A 491 25.27 -0.11 -33.90
N ARG A 492 25.41 -0.25 -32.59
CA ARG A 492 25.31 -1.50 -31.83
C ARG A 492 24.13 -1.40 -30.88
N VAL A 493 23.54 -2.54 -30.55
CA VAL A 493 22.45 -2.64 -29.58
C VAL A 493 22.91 -3.58 -28.48
N CYS A 494 22.85 -3.12 -27.24
CA CYS A 494 23.11 -3.94 -26.07
C CYS A 494 22.09 -5.08 -26.04
N LYS A 495 22.57 -6.31 -26.21
CA LYS A 495 21.76 -7.52 -26.11
C LYS A 495 22.45 -8.54 -25.22
N ARG A 496 21.76 -8.94 -24.16
CA ARG A 496 22.18 -9.83 -23.07
C ARG A 496 23.52 -9.45 -22.45
N GLY A 497 23.70 -8.15 -22.14
CA GLY A 497 24.96 -7.66 -21.56
C GLY A 497 26.15 -7.76 -22.52
N SER A 498 25.93 -7.67 -23.83
CA SER A 498 26.99 -7.62 -24.84
C SER A 498 26.60 -6.65 -25.96
N TRP A 499 27.61 -5.95 -26.49
CA TRP A 499 27.48 -5.09 -27.67
C TRP A 499 27.59 -5.87 -29.00
N GLY A 500 27.82 -7.19 -28.93
CA GLY A 500 28.06 -8.05 -30.09
C GLY A 500 29.48 -7.94 -30.64
N SER A 501 29.78 -8.79 -31.62
CA SER A 501 31.09 -8.86 -32.30
C SER A 501 30.96 -8.46 -33.78
N PRO A 502 32.01 -7.90 -34.42
CA PRO A 502 33.29 -7.47 -33.86
C PRO A 502 33.21 -6.11 -33.15
N LYS A 503 34.25 -5.80 -32.33
CA LYS A 503 34.39 -4.54 -31.59
C LYS A 503 34.37 -3.32 -32.55
N PRO A 504 33.92 -2.14 -32.09
CA PRO A 504 34.05 -0.90 -32.84
C PRO A 504 35.51 -0.64 -33.24
N GLU A 505 35.77 -0.45 -34.53
CA GLU A 505 37.11 -0.17 -35.07
C GLU A 505 37.00 0.90 -36.17
N CYS A 506 38.04 1.71 -36.30
CA CYS A 506 38.15 2.80 -37.27
C CYS A 506 39.47 2.64 -38.04
N GLU A 507 39.42 2.76 -39.36
CA GLU A 507 40.60 2.66 -40.25
C GLU A 507 41.03 4.05 -40.73
N PHE A 508 42.33 4.25 -40.95
CA PHE A 508 42.86 5.53 -41.41
C PHE A 508 42.38 5.83 -42.84
N ASP A 509 41.84 7.02 -43.07
CA ASP A 509 41.31 7.43 -44.37
C ASP A 509 42.39 8.13 -45.19
N SER A 510 42.95 7.41 -46.17
CA SER A 510 44.10 7.86 -46.96
C SER A 510 43.77 8.79 -48.13
N LEU A 511 42.54 9.34 -48.21
CA LEU A 511 42.02 10.06 -49.39
C LEU A 511 41.41 11.44 -49.10
N MET A 512 42.02 12.28 -48.26
CA MET A 512 41.61 13.68 -48.13
C MET A 512 42.71 14.65 -48.57
N GLU A 513 42.66 15.07 -49.84
CA GLU A 513 43.11 16.40 -50.30
C GLU A 513 41.90 17.34 -50.40
N ASN A 514 42.18 18.63 -50.24
CA ASN A 514 41.31 19.67 -49.67
C ASN A 514 40.45 20.43 -50.75
N PRO A 515 39.64 21.45 -50.40
CA PRO A 515 38.18 21.52 -50.62
C PRO A 515 37.76 22.41 -51.81
N SER A 516 36.49 22.32 -52.24
CA SER A 516 35.86 23.35 -53.08
C SER A 516 34.33 23.41 -52.90
N ASP A 517 33.84 24.64 -52.80
CA ASP A 517 32.46 25.11 -52.69
C ASP A 517 31.49 24.49 -53.71
N THR A 518 30.25 24.27 -53.25
CA THR A 518 29.05 24.88 -53.86
C THR A 518 27.95 25.00 -52.83
N ALA A 519 27.46 26.23 -52.67
CA ALA A 519 26.22 26.54 -51.97
C ALA A 519 25.02 26.11 -52.84
N ASP A 520 24.02 25.47 -52.24
CA ASP A 520 22.64 25.79 -52.56
C ASP A 520 21.65 25.35 -51.46
N ASN A 521 20.66 26.23 -51.31
CA ASN A 521 19.30 26.05 -50.84
C ASN A 521 18.90 26.35 -49.38
N ASP A 522 17.96 27.31 -49.35
CA ASP A 522 16.78 27.39 -48.51
C ASP A 522 16.95 27.78 -47.04
N ALA A 523 16.93 29.09 -46.80
CA ALA A 523 16.38 29.65 -45.57
C ALA A 523 15.01 30.29 -45.88
N ALA A 524 13.95 29.54 -45.59
CA ALA A 524 12.66 30.12 -45.26
C ALA A 524 12.73 30.56 -43.79
N ASP A 525 12.75 31.87 -43.57
CA ASP A 525 12.44 32.49 -42.29
C ASP A 525 10.96 32.89 -42.34
N ASP A 526 10.13 32.35 -41.45
CA ASP A 526 9.64 33.13 -40.31
C ASP A 526 8.58 32.34 -39.50
N ASP A 527 8.69 32.57 -38.19
CA ASP A 527 7.70 32.46 -37.13
C ASP A 527 7.04 31.10 -36.85
N THR A 528 7.63 30.38 -35.89
CA THR A 528 6.83 30.03 -34.71
C THR A 528 7.67 30.19 -33.45
N SER A 529 7.46 31.32 -32.75
CA SER A 529 7.96 31.52 -31.38
C SER A 529 7.79 30.26 -30.51
N MET A 530 8.90 29.70 -30.04
CA MET A 530 8.87 28.55 -29.14
C MET A 530 8.16 28.94 -27.85
N LYS A 531 7.02 28.29 -27.56
CA LYS A 531 6.30 28.48 -26.31
C LYS A 531 6.92 27.65 -25.20
N VAL A 532 7.68 28.28 -24.33
CA VAL A 532 8.15 27.67 -23.07
C VAL A 532 7.00 27.67 -22.07
N ILE A 533 6.50 26.48 -21.70
CA ILE A 533 5.41 26.31 -20.72
C ILE A 533 5.98 25.83 -19.39
N CYS A 534 5.88 26.66 -18.36
CA CYS A 534 6.42 26.37 -17.04
C CYS A 534 5.30 25.92 -16.10
N LYS A 535 5.46 24.75 -15.48
CA LYS A 535 4.47 24.20 -14.54
C LYS A 535 4.92 24.47 -13.11
N TYR A 536 4.12 25.22 -12.36
CA TYR A 536 4.27 25.34 -10.91
C TYR A 536 3.32 24.35 -10.25
N ALA A 537 3.87 23.34 -9.57
CA ALA A 537 3.09 22.37 -8.82
C ALA A 537 2.83 22.89 -7.41
N SER A 538 1.57 22.85 -6.97
CA SER A 538 1.11 23.44 -5.69
C SER A 538 1.87 22.95 -4.46
N TRP A 539 2.48 21.76 -4.48
CA TRP A 539 3.31 21.25 -3.37
C TRP A 539 4.67 21.94 -3.22
N SER A 540 5.08 22.80 -4.14
CA SER A 540 6.36 23.52 -4.08
C SER A 540 6.39 24.56 -2.95
N SER A 541 5.22 25.06 -2.53
CA SER A 541 5.05 25.94 -1.38
C SER A 541 5.45 25.28 -0.05
N TYR A 542 5.31 23.95 0.08
CA TYR A 542 5.75 23.20 1.26
C TYR A 542 7.27 23.25 1.46
N LYS A 543 8.02 23.63 0.44
CA LYS A 543 9.47 23.82 0.48
C LYS A 543 9.87 25.29 0.60
N GLY A 544 8.91 26.18 0.87
CA GLY A 544 9.14 27.62 1.00
C GLY A 544 9.42 28.33 -0.33
N VAL A 545 9.13 27.68 -1.47
CA VAL A 545 9.23 28.28 -2.80
C VAL A 545 7.82 28.66 -3.23
N ASN A 546 7.52 29.94 -3.19
CA ASN A 546 6.22 30.48 -3.58
C ASN A 546 6.21 30.78 -5.10
N PRO A 547 5.02 30.90 -5.71
CA PRO A 547 4.90 31.27 -7.13
C PRO A 547 5.60 32.60 -7.45
N GLU A 548 5.68 33.49 -6.46
CA GLU A 548 6.31 34.82 -6.54
C GLU A 548 7.84 34.75 -6.66
N ASP A 549 8.44 33.64 -6.20
CA ASP A 549 9.89 33.39 -6.26
C ASP A 549 10.34 32.88 -7.65
N PHE A 550 9.37 32.68 -8.55
CA PHE A 550 9.59 32.15 -9.89
C PHE A 550 9.82 33.27 -10.90
N ASN A 551 10.96 33.25 -11.60
CA ASN A 551 11.24 34.23 -12.64
C ASN A 551 10.44 33.95 -13.92
N ALA A 552 9.24 34.52 -14.01
CA ALA A 552 8.27 34.29 -15.06
C ALA A 552 8.74 34.72 -16.47
N THR A 553 9.76 35.58 -16.60
CA THR A 553 10.27 36.02 -17.92
C THR A 553 11.00 34.94 -18.70
N LEU A 554 11.31 33.81 -18.06
CA LEU A 554 11.90 32.63 -18.71
C LEU A 554 10.86 31.77 -19.44
N CYS A 555 9.57 32.09 -19.27
CA CYS A 555 8.45 31.27 -19.72
C CYS A 555 7.49 32.10 -20.57
N THR A 556 6.91 31.47 -21.59
CA THR A 556 5.86 32.11 -22.40
C THR A 556 4.46 31.90 -21.83
N HIS A 557 4.24 30.82 -21.07
CA HIS A 557 2.98 30.49 -20.39
C HIS A 557 3.32 29.81 -19.05
N VAL A 558 2.61 30.13 -17.97
CA VAL A 558 2.74 29.49 -16.66
C VAL A 558 1.46 28.72 -16.35
N VAL A 559 1.60 27.48 -15.88
CA VAL A 559 0.47 26.60 -15.53
C VAL A 559 0.56 26.26 -14.05
N TYR A 560 -0.47 26.65 -13.29
CA TYR A 560 -0.62 26.29 -11.88
C TYR A 560 -1.34 24.95 -11.78
N ALA A 561 -0.60 23.91 -11.41
CA ALA A 561 -1.11 22.54 -11.47
C ALA A 561 -1.75 22.09 -10.14
N PHE A 562 -2.84 21.32 -10.26
CA PHE A 562 -3.52 20.53 -9.21
C PHE A 562 -4.51 21.28 -8.28
N ILE A 563 -5.66 21.69 -8.84
CA ILE A 563 -6.90 21.99 -8.08
C ILE A 563 -7.82 20.76 -8.08
N GLY A 564 -8.52 20.50 -6.98
CA GLY A 564 -9.40 19.32 -6.86
C GLY A 564 -10.77 19.48 -7.55
N LEU A 565 -11.41 18.35 -7.84
CA LEU A 565 -12.77 18.23 -8.38
C LEU A 565 -13.65 17.47 -7.36
N TRP A 566 -14.85 17.97 -7.05
CA TRP A 566 -15.76 17.37 -6.06
C TRP A 566 -17.00 16.71 -6.65
N HIS A 567 -17.76 16.00 -5.81
CA HIS A 567 -18.81 15.04 -6.15
C HIS A 567 -19.92 15.53 -7.11
N TYR A 568 -20.11 16.84 -7.26
CA TYR A 568 -21.11 17.44 -8.16
C TYR A 568 -20.52 18.28 -9.30
N GLY A 569 -19.20 18.19 -9.53
CA GLY A 569 -18.49 18.96 -10.57
C GLY A 569 -18.00 20.34 -10.13
N GLU A 570 -18.01 20.62 -8.83
CA GLU A 570 -17.53 21.88 -8.25
C GLU A 570 -16.00 21.92 -8.14
N LEU A 571 -15.41 23.10 -8.39
CA LEU A 571 -13.98 23.40 -8.25
C LEU A 571 -13.74 24.22 -6.95
N ARG A 572 -12.69 23.92 -6.19
CA ARG A 572 -12.27 24.72 -5.01
C ARG A 572 -10.75 24.91 -4.94
N VAL A 573 -10.32 26.12 -4.59
CA VAL A 573 -8.91 26.52 -4.44
C VAL A 573 -8.37 26.14 -3.06
N VAL A 574 -7.08 25.79 -2.96
CA VAL A 574 -6.38 25.49 -1.69
C VAL A 574 -5.52 26.65 -1.16
N ASP A 575 -5.14 27.67 -1.96
CA ASP A 575 -4.55 28.92 -1.46
C ASP A 575 -4.78 30.08 -2.45
N GLY A 576 -5.01 31.29 -1.93
CA GLY A 576 -5.56 32.43 -2.67
C GLY A 576 -4.54 33.41 -3.26
N ASN A 577 -4.97 34.04 -4.37
CA ASN A 577 -4.38 35.13 -5.17
C ASN A 577 -3.28 34.78 -6.17
N LEU A 578 -3.66 34.63 -7.45
CA LEU A 578 -2.78 34.78 -8.61
C LEU A 578 -3.59 35.29 -9.84
N ASP A 579 -3.05 36.27 -10.57
CA ASP A 579 -3.44 36.71 -11.92
C ASP A 579 -2.41 36.16 -12.95
N PRO A 580 -2.67 36.21 -14.27
CA PRO A 580 -3.63 35.44 -15.06
C PRO A 580 -3.02 34.09 -15.54
N VAL A 581 -3.78 33.00 -15.45
CA VAL A 581 -3.28 31.61 -15.58
C VAL A 581 -4.33 30.72 -16.28
N LEU A 582 -3.92 29.61 -16.91
CA LEU A 582 -4.84 28.55 -17.34
C LEU A 582 -5.14 27.61 -16.15
N LEU A 583 -6.41 27.41 -15.84
CA LEU A 583 -6.87 26.55 -14.75
C LEU A 583 -6.86 25.07 -15.17
N SER A 584 -6.08 24.21 -14.52
CA SER A 584 -6.08 22.77 -14.80
C SER A 584 -6.91 21.96 -13.79
N VAL A 585 -7.80 21.10 -14.30
CA VAL A 585 -8.77 20.29 -13.54
C VAL A 585 -8.50 18.81 -13.78
N GLY A 586 -8.18 18.05 -12.73
CA GLY A 586 -7.95 16.60 -12.81
C GLY A 586 -6.59 16.15 -12.25
N GLY A 587 -5.97 15.17 -12.92
CA GLY A 587 -4.67 14.57 -12.55
C GLY A 587 -4.76 13.29 -11.71
N VAL A 588 -3.60 12.77 -11.27
CA VAL A 588 -3.44 11.44 -10.64
C VAL A 588 -4.30 11.23 -9.38
N ALA A 589 -4.66 12.32 -8.68
CA ALA A 589 -5.51 12.29 -7.49
C ALA A 589 -7.03 12.24 -7.79
N THR A 590 -7.44 12.40 -9.06
CA THR A 590 -8.85 12.40 -9.45
C THR A 590 -9.22 11.05 -10.05
N ASN A 591 -10.28 10.43 -9.54
CA ASN A 591 -10.74 9.14 -10.06
C ASN A 591 -11.23 9.29 -11.51
N ALA A 592 -10.60 8.56 -12.44
CA ALA A 592 -10.90 8.60 -13.87
C ALA A 592 -12.39 8.41 -14.19
N SER A 593 -13.09 7.57 -13.40
CA SER A 593 -14.53 7.28 -13.56
C SER A 593 -15.43 8.51 -13.33
N LEU A 594 -14.96 9.54 -12.60
CA LEU A 594 -15.70 10.78 -12.41
C LEU A 594 -15.81 11.57 -13.71
N PHE A 595 -14.72 11.65 -14.48
CA PHE A 595 -14.73 12.29 -15.79
C PHE A 595 -15.60 11.49 -16.76
N SER A 596 -15.58 10.15 -16.72
CA SER A 596 -16.45 9.29 -17.54
C SER A 596 -17.93 9.52 -17.21
N MET A 597 -18.28 9.59 -15.92
CA MET A 597 -19.65 9.88 -15.47
C MET A 597 -20.14 11.28 -15.86
N VAL A 598 -19.28 12.30 -15.77
CA VAL A 598 -19.61 13.67 -16.19
C VAL A 598 -19.73 13.73 -17.71
N ALA A 599 -18.81 13.12 -18.45
CA ALA A 599 -18.80 13.09 -19.90
C ALA A 599 -20.00 12.35 -20.50
N ALA A 600 -20.50 11.29 -19.84
CA ALA A 600 -21.65 10.50 -20.32
C ALA A 600 -23.01 11.23 -20.15
N ASP A 601 -23.19 12.05 -19.11
CA ASP A 601 -24.49 12.64 -18.74
C ASP A 601 -24.63 14.12 -19.14
N ALA A 602 -25.64 14.45 -19.93
CA ALA A 602 -25.85 15.81 -20.45
C ALA A 602 -26.11 16.88 -19.37
N LYS A 603 -26.80 16.53 -18.28
CA LYS A 603 -27.06 17.46 -17.16
C LYS A 603 -25.80 17.70 -16.35
N LYS A 604 -24.98 16.65 -16.14
CA LYS A 604 -23.69 16.79 -15.44
C LYS A 604 -22.69 17.59 -16.26
N ARG A 605 -22.64 17.40 -17.59
CA ARG A 605 -21.85 18.27 -18.49
C ARG A 605 -22.26 19.73 -18.38
N ALA A 606 -23.56 20.02 -18.41
CA ALA A 606 -24.06 21.39 -18.28
C ALA A 606 -23.66 22.02 -16.94
N SER A 607 -23.80 21.28 -15.83
CA SER A 607 -23.41 21.73 -14.49
C SER A 607 -21.90 21.97 -14.37
N PHE A 608 -21.09 21.11 -14.99
CA PHE A 608 -19.63 21.24 -15.02
C PHE A 608 -19.18 22.47 -15.85
N ILE A 609 -19.82 22.70 -17.01
CA ILE A 609 -19.54 23.88 -17.85
C ILE A 609 -19.90 25.16 -17.11
N GLU A 610 -21.10 25.23 -16.50
CA GLU A 610 -21.57 26.40 -15.76
C GLU A 610 -20.69 26.68 -14.55
N GLY A 611 -20.36 25.66 -13.77
CA GLY A 611 -19.45 25.75 -12.63
C GLY A 611 -18.05 26.21 -13.03
N SER A 612 -17.51 25.66 -14.13
CA SER A 612 -16.19 26.04 -14.65
C SER A 612 -16.16 27.48 -15.16
N ILE A 613 -17.17 27.92 -15.94
CA ILE A 613 -17.26 29.30 -16.42
C ILE A 613 -17.39 30.28 -15.24
N ASN A 614 -18.24 29.96 -14.27
CA ASN A 614 -18.41 30.80 -13.09
C ASN A 614 -17.10 30.91 -12.30
N PHE A 615 -16.38 29.80 -12.15
CA PHE A 615 -15.09 29.78 -11.46
C PHE A 615 -14.00 30.55 -12.21
N LEU A 616 -13.84 30.33 -13.52
CA LEU A 616 -12.89 31.06 -14.37
C LEU A 616 -13.15 32.56 -14.34
N ARG A 617 -14.42 32.99 -14.37
CA ARG A 617 -14.84 34.40 -14.24
C ARG A 617 -14.54 34.96 -12.86
N THR A 618 -14.85 34.19 -11.80
CA THR A 618 -14.69 34.63 -10.40
C THR A 618 -13.21 34.88 -10.07
N TYR A 619 -12.32 34.07 -10.63
CA TYR A 619 -10.88 34.12 -10.33
C TYR A 619 -10.02 34.59 -11.52
N ASN A 620 -10.64 35.21 -12.53
CA ASN A 620 -9.97 35.86 -13.66
C ASN A 620 -8.97 34.99 -14.46
N PHE A 621 -9.31 33.73 -14.69
CA PHE A 621 -8.48 32.80 -15.48
C PHE A 621 -8.78 32.89 -16.99
N ASP A 622 -7.76 32.74 -17.83
CA ASP A 622 -7.87 32.88 -19.31
C ASP A 622 -8.46 31.64 -20.02
N GLY A 623 -8.48 30.50 -19.33
CA GLY A 623 -8.92 29.24 -19.93
C GLY A 623 -8.80 28.04 -19.01
N LEU A 624 -9.25 26.90 -19.51
CA LEU A 624 -9.40 25.65 -18.77
C LEU A 624 -8.57 24.54 -19.42
N ASP A 625 -7.80 23.80 -18.63
CA ASP A 625 -7.15 22.54 -18.99
C ASP A 625 -7.83 21.39 -18.24
N ILE A 626 -8.18 20.31 -18.94
CA ILE A 626 -8.79 19.12 -18.33
C ILE A 626 -7.79 17.97 -18.44
N ASP A 627 -7.27 17.52 -17.31
CA ASP A 627 -6.24 16.47 -17.21
C ASP A 627 -6.87 15.12 -16.82
N TRP A 628 -7.32 14.36 -17.81
CA TRP A 628 -8.02 13.08 -17.63
C TRP A 628 -7.04 11.90 -17.72
N TYR A 629 -6.63 11.41 -16.55
CA TYR A 629 -5.63 10.36 -16.41
C TYR A 629 -6.27 8.96 -16.29
N TYR A 630 -5.75 7.96 -17.03
CA TYR A 630 -6.18 6.55 -17.00
C TYR A 630 -7.67 6.26 -17.35
N PRO A 631 -8.18 6.69 -18.51
CA PRO A 631 -9.54 6.35 -18.95
C PRO A 631 -9.74 4.82 -19.10
N GLU A 632 -10.90 4.31 -18.68
CA GLU A 632 -11.26 2.88 -18.73
C GLU A 632 -11.47 2.41 -20.18
N GLU A 633 -11.50 1.10 -20.42
CA GLU A 633 -11.57 0.55 -21.80
C GLU A 633 -12.87 0.90 -22.55
N SER A 634 -13.95 1.18 -21.81
CA SER A 634 -15.20 1.79 -22.31
C SER A 634 -15.01 3.23 -22.81
N ASP A 635 -14.13 3.98 -22.14
CA ASP A 635 -13.84 5.40 -22.41
C ASP A 635 -12.95 5.59 -23.66
N LYS A 636 -12.32 4.49 -24.14
CA LYS A 636 -11.38 4.47 -25.27
C LYS A 636 -12.06 4.48 -26.64
N THR A 637 -13.40 4.39 -26.70
CA THR A 637 -14.12 4.60 -27.96
C THR A 637 -14.14 6.11 -28.25
N LYS A 638 -13.52 6.53 -29.37
CA LYS A 638 -13.19 7.94 -29.69
C LYS A 638 -14.35 8.96 -29.67
N GLU A 639 -15.60 8.57 -29.38
CA GLU A 639 -16.76 9.49 -29.35
C GLU A 639 -16.97 10.20 -28.00
N GLU A 640 -16.59 9.62 -26.86
CA GLU A 640 -16.86 10.24 -25.54
C GLU A 640 -15.89 11.39 -25.23
N VAL A 641 -14.60 11.21 -25.55
CA VAL A 641 -13.58 12.29 -25.51
C VAL A 641 -13.96 13.45 -26.46
N LYS A 642 -14.57 13.14 -27.62
CA LYS A 642 -15.09 14.16 -28.55
C LYS A 642 -16.28 14.93 -27.98
N ARG A 643 -17.11 14.33 -27.12
CA ARG A 643 -18.21 15.04 -26.44
C ARG A 643 -17.71 16.06 -25.42
N VAL A 644 -16.54 15.82 -24.81
CA VAL A 644 -15.87 16.75 -23.89
C VAL A 644 -15.20 17.90 -24.66
N CYS A 645 -14.46 17.61 -25.75
CA CYS A 645 -13.97 18.66 -26.66
C CYS A 645 -15.11 19.43 -27.38
N GLY A 646 -16.29 18.82 -27.52
CA GLY A 646 -17.48 19.40 -28.14
C GLY A 646 -18.37 20.21 -27.18
N MET A 647 -17.99 20.32 -25.90
CA MET A 647 -18.68 21.19 -24.95
C MET A 647 -18.44 22.66 -25.36
N GLN A 648 -19.48 23.36 -25.81
CA GLN A 648 -19.37 24.78 -26.13
C GLN A 648 -19.25 25.61 -24.84
N TYR A 649 -18.02 25.99 -24.50
CA TYR A 649 -17.77 27.09 -23.59
C TYR A 649 -17.99 28.39 -24.37
N GLN A 650 -18.73 29.35 -23.80
CA GLN A 650 -19.02 30.62 -24.49
C GLN A 650 -17.75 31.29 -25.01
N ASN A 651 -17.86 32.00 -26.15
CA ASN A 651 -16.84 32.62 -27.04
C ASN A 651 -15.63 33.36 -26.40
N SER A 652 -15.51 33.42 -25.08
CA SER A 652 -14.50 34.15 -24.33
C SER A 652 -13.51 33.27 -23.55
N TYR A 653 -13.67 31.94 -23.48
CA TYR A 653 -12.72 31.04 -22.79
C TYR A 653 -12.23 29.91 -23.70
N ARG A 654 -10.92 29.63 -23.68
CA ARG A 654 -10.29 28.53 -24.44
C ARG A 654 -10.16 27.28 -23.55
N ALA A 655 -10.50 26.11 -24.08
CA ALA A 655 -10.38 24.83 -23.38
C ALA A 655 -9.34 23.92 -24.07
N ALA A 656 -8.41 23.37 -23.30
CA ALA A 656 -7.49 22.32 -23.72
C ALA A 656 -7.84 21.03 -22.96
N VAL A 657 -7.84 19.88 -23.65
CA VAL A 657 -8.10 18.59 -23.01
C VAL A 657 -6.88 17.70 -23.19
N THR A 658 -6.25 17.37 -22.07
CA THR A 658 -5.12 16.45 -22.03
C THR A 658 -5.62 15.08 -21.60
N VAL A 659 -5.59 14.09 -22.49
CA VAL A 659 -5.99 12.70 -22.16
C VAL A 659 -4.73 11.85 -22.12
N ASN A 660 -4.43 11.30 -20.95
CA ASN A 660 -3.23 10.48 -20.76
C ASN A 660 -3.60 9.00 -20.68
N CYS A 661 -3.45 8.31 -21.81
CA CYS A 661 -3.61 6.86 -21.92
C CYS A 661 -2.26 6.20 -21.67
N LYS A 662 -2.24 5.13 -20.85
CA LYS A 662 -1.02 4.36 -20.52
C LYS A 662 -0.19 4.13 -21.80
N ASP A 663 0.93 4.85 -21.86
CA ASP A 663 1.97 4.89 -22.91
C ASP A 663 1.86 5.89 -24.08
N LYS A 664 0.92 6.85 -24.07
CA LYS A 664 0.96 8.05 -24.95
C LYS A 664 0.37 9.29 -24.26
N LEU A 665 1.20 10.32 -24.09
CA LEU A 665 0.73 11.70 -23.88
C LEU A 665 0.24 12.23 -25.23
N GLU A 666 -1.07 12.18 -25.49
CA GLU A 666 -1.67 12.94 -26.59
C GLU A 666 -2.38 14.15 -26.00
N GLN A 667 -1.78 15.33 -26.19
CA GLN A 667 -2.47 16.59 -25.92
C GLN A 667 -3.40 16.88 -27.10
N LEU A 668 -4.71 16.76 -26.87
CA LEU A 668 -5.73 17.20 -27.82
C LEU A 668 -6.12 18.63 -27.44
N VAL A 669 -5.42 19.59 -28.04
CA VAL A 669 -5.86 20.99 -27.97
C VAL A 669 -7.12 21.11 -28.82
N CYS A 670 -8.29 21.23 -28.21
CA CYS A 670 -9.51 21.55 -28.93
C CYS A 670 -9.36 23.01 -29.44
N ARG A 671 -8.90 23.19 -30.68
CA ARG A 671 -8.95 24.49 -31.36
C ARG A 671 -10.35 24.69 -31.94
N TYR A 672 -11.03 25.76 -31.52
CA TYR A 672 -12.03 26.45 -32.34
C TYR A 672 -11.42 27.75 -32.83
#